data_AF-A0A4R8GNQ9-F1
#
_entry.id   AF-A0A4R8GNQ9-F1
#
_cell.length_a   1.000
_cell.length_b   1.000
_cell.length_c   1.000
_cell.angle_alpha   90.00
_cell.angle_beta   90.00
_cell.angle_gamma   90.00
#
_symmetry.space_group_name_H-M   'P 1'
#
loop_
_entity.id
_entity.type
_entity.pdbx_description
1 polymer ?
#
loop_
_entity_poly.entity_id
_entity_poly.type
_entity_poly.pdbx_seq_one_letter_code
_entity_poly.pdbx_strand_id
1 'polypeptide(L)'
;MDKLESPPPINQNITVNNDKDLVELAGYRAYTHPTKFTKFYVNDNEYRVLNTRYEDPTGLDAMTVMNTETKEISIIYVGTDAKAKYGNEDIITDVQLLSDLTPEQITAAREYYNQMNETYKDNGGVKYVAGNSLGGGLVGAVAIENPEVKAVTLNPALLPEGMMDPNKTYDNITNYFSSYDVLTQTLIALNLHGRIPGKQYEIFNGIPELSKLGTNHTGYLRNEDGTQFYVIGEVGKPGYGKIYIDADAHIVSSIWTGVPLYGGHSDRIEINKENLDLLASSLQSHVMERLNLAHEYLGNSVAIVDDEANRYYERLSRLQKIFEEMFENLISEPLFMGITSISNRLTAEIDHLVSLLNVAESHAKSLNYILNSPPAELLEHIFRTNVSVESIFNEIRSFLYDLKADVQDLSKSLIRIISNKIPELFEGGKELWYDAVVSELKAHYGIVNNNRDKLLSHISEYQKQVQDAAANFHDRDLSLGQSIRSKSSHSNSISVQGTNTYKLEDSPYMELRMKIKEFQMDTAYTAFTRSTHALLLPLLHKAWVITLNIENALELLSSTIKGATKFALDYTIPGKLFGLFSDFDDKIRNSVNNALEPLDEFAGTIEGIRKGLDRLMAEYPTLLENFRPYVETAIFNNSGYYNVHLYNLASIAILREMEMLFDDVVYQLGSHKAEAIEALCEVSKKVKSNMGILYEQVDRGTIN
;
A
#
# COMPACT_ATOMS: atom_id res chain seq x y z
N MET A 1 46.30 23.15 -54.91
CA MET A 1 46.69 21.90 -54.23
C MET A 1 46.75 22.26 -52.76
N ASP A 2 45.57 22.35 -52.15
CA ASP A 2 45.43 22.64 -50.74
C ASP A 2 45.45 21.32 -49.99
N LYS A 3 46.22 21.27 -48.91
CA LYS A 3 46.38 20.10 -48.07
C LYS A 3 45.02 19.74 -47.47
N LEU A 4 44.51 18.57 -47.85
CA LEU A 4 43.51 17.86 -47.06
C LEU A 4 44.10 17.65 -45.67
N GLU A 5 43.58 18.38 -44.69
CA GLU A 5 43.81 18.07 -43.28
C GLU A 5 43.30 16.64 -43.05
N SER A 6 44.15 15.81 -42.47
CA SER A 6 43.80 14.46 -42.03
C SER A 6 42.55 14.52 -41.14
N PRO A 7 41.63 13.53 -41.26
CA PRO A 7 40.47 13.47 -40.37
C PRO A 7 40.96 13.50 -38.92
N PRO A 8 40.22 14.20 -38.02
CA PRO A 8 40.57 14.21 -36.61
C PRO A 8 40.64 12.77 -36.11
N PRO A 9 41.62 12.43 -35.26
CA PRO A 9 41.73 11.08 -34.72
C PRO A 9 40.43 10.73 -34.00
N ILE A 10 39.87 9.57 -34.38
CA ILE A 10 38.77 8.91 -33.66
C ILE A 10 39.17 8.88 -32.19
N ASN A 11 38.33 9.41 -31.32
CA ASN A 11 38.57 9.40 -29.88
C ASN A 11 38.39 7.95 -29.39
N GLN A 12 39.42 7.13 -29.58
CA GLN A 12 39.50 5.73 -29.11
C GLN A 12 39.67 5.62 -27.59
N ASN A 13 39.72 6.75 -26.87
CA ASN A 13 39.74 6.81 -25.42
C ASN A 13 38.33 7.07 -24.87
N ILE A 14 37.35 6.23 -25.23
CA ILE A 14 36.16 6.14 -24.38
C ILE A 14 36.63 5.41 -23.12
N THR A 15 36.95 6.18 -22.08
CA THR A 15 37.22 5.64 -20.76
C THR A 15 35.98 4.84 -20.35
N VAL A 16 36.09 3.51 -20.32
CA VAL A 16 34.97 2.65 -19.93
C VAL A 16 34.53 3.06 -18.53
N ASN A 17 33.33 3.60 -18.43
CA ASN A 17 32.76 3.99 -17.15
C ASN A 17 32.38 2.73 -16.37
N ASN A 18 33.08 2.46 -15.29
CA ASN A 18 32.88 1.30 -14.40
C ASN A 18 32.03 1.61 -13.16
N ASP A 19 31.23 2.68 -13.18
CA ASP A 19 30.42 3.08 -12.01
C ASP A 19 29.50 1.95 -11.51
N LYS A 20 28.90 1.19 -12.42
CA LYS A 20 28.05 0.03 -12.07
C LYS A 20 28.82 -0.99 -11.24
N ASP A 21 30.01 -1.37 -11.70
CA ASP A 21 30.88 -2.30 -10.97
C ASP A 21 31.29 -1.75 -9.61
N LEU A 22 31.65 -0.47 -9.54
CA LEU A 22 32.04 0.18 -8.30
C LEU A 22 30.88 0.25 -7.30
N VAL A 23 29.63 0.42 -7.77
CA VAL A 23 28.43 0.43 -6.94
C VAL A 23 28.08 -0.99 -6.44
N GLU A 24 28.16 -2.04 -7.27
CA GLU A 24 27.99 -3.43 -6.82
C GLU A 24 29.11 -3.84 -5.84
N LEU A 25 30.36 -3.46 -6.14
CA LEU A 25 31.49 -3.70 -5.24
C LEU A 25 31.27 -3.06 -3.88
N ALA A 26 30.83 -1.80 -3.85
CA ALA A 26 30.59 -1.03 -2.64
C ALA A 26 29.38 -1.49 -1.82
N GLY A 27 28.23 -1.71 -2.46
CA GLY A 27 26.97 -2.02 -1.79
C GLY A 27 26.76 -3.51 -1.48
N TYR A 28 27.45 -4.41 -2.21
CA TYR A 28 27.25 -5.84 -2.10
C TYR A 28 28.53 -6.63 -1.83
N ARG A 29 29.49 -6.62 -2.76
CA ARG A 29 30.62 -7.57 -2.69
C ARG A 29 31.50 -7.36 -1.47
N ALA A 30 31.78 -6.10 -1.10
CA ALA A 30 32.62 -5.81 0.06
C ALA A 30 32.03 -6.36 1.37
N TYR A 31 30.70 -6.35 1.50
CA TYR A 31 29.98 -6.87 2.67
C TYR A 31 29.91 -8.41 2.73
N THR A 32 30.35 -9.11 1.68
CA THR A 32 30.53 -10.57 1.73
C THR A 32 31.88 -10.97 2.34
N HIS A 33 32.72 -9.99 2.69
CA HIS A 33 34.05 -10.17 3.27
C HIS A 33 34.92 -11.18 2.51
N PRO A 34 35.06 -11.03 1.17
CA PRO A 34 35.85 -11.96 0.38
C PRO A 34 37.31 -11.91 0.84
N THR A 35 37.95 -13.06 0.93
CA THR A 35 39.34 -13.17 1.39
C THR A 35 40.33 -12.90 0.25
N LYS A 36 41.58 -12.62 0.60
CA LYS A 36 42.66 -12.41 -0.39
C LYS A 36 42.74 -13.57 -1.40
N PHE A 37 42.92 -13.22 -2.67
CA PHE A 37 42.92 -14.10 -3.84
C PHE A 37 41.58 -14.69 -4.26
N THR A 38 40.48 -14.39 -3.56
CA THR A 38 39.13 -14.70 -4.04
C THR A 38 38.90 -14.05 -5.40
N LYS A 39 38.23 -14.79 -6.28
CA LYS A 39 37.75 -14.32 -7.58
C LYS A 39 36.22 -14.31 -7.58
N PHE A 40 35.65 -13.29 -8.18
CA PHE A 40 34.20 -13.17 -8.36
C PHE A 40 33.90 -12.31 -9.58
N TYR A 41 32.66 -12.37 -10.05
CA TYR A 41 32.18 -11.58 -11.18
C TYR A 41 31.32 -10.42 -10.69
N VAL A 42 31.44 -9.28 -11.37
CA VAL A 42 30.65 -8.05 -11.18
C VAL A 42 30.31 -7.56 -12.58
N ASN A 43 29.03 -7.45 -12.94
CA ASN A 43 28.59 -7.08 -14.29
C ASN A 43 29.40 -7.73 -15.43
N ASP A 44 29.51 -9.07 -15.40
CA ASP A 44 30.30 -9.89 -16.34
C ASP A 44 31.84 -9.71 -16.30
N ASN A 45 32.36 -8.79 -15.50
CA ASN A 45 33.80 -8.57 -15.31
C ASN A 45 34.35 -9.42 -14.15
N GLU A 46 35.43 -10.18 -14.38
CA GLU A 46 36.11 -10.92 -13.31
C GLU A 46 37.03 -9.99 -12.51
N TYR A 47 36.81 -9.96 -11.19
CA TYR A 47 37.65 -9.26 -10.22
C TYR A 47 38.41 -10.25 -9.35
N ARG A 48 39.63 -9.86 -8.95
CA ARG A 48 40.45 -10.60 -7.98
C ARG A 48 40.79 -9.74 -6.78
N VAL A 49 40.56 -10.26 -5.57
CA VAL A 49 40.99 -9.61 -4.33
C VAL A 49 42.50 -9.71 -4.19
N LEU A 50 43.15 -8.55 -4.07
CA LEU A 50 44.60 -8.42 -3.90
C LEU A 50 45.00 -8.20 -2.44
N ASN A 51 44.21 -7.44 -1.70
CA ASN A 51 44.44 -7.13 -0.30
C ASN A 51 43.11 -6.96 0.43
N THR A 52 43.12 -7.26 1.73
CA THR A 52 42.00 -7.03 2.63
C THR A 52 42.55 -6.46 3.92
N ARG A 53 41.85 -5.49 4.49
CA ARG A 53 42.05 -5.00 5.84
C ARG A 53 40.68 -5.03 6.50
N TYR A 54 40.39 -6.16 7.14
CA TYR A 54 39.22 -6.32 7.98
C TYR A 54 39.67 -6.32 9.43
N GLU A 55 38.84 -5.85 10.35
CA GLU A 55 39.12 -5.80 11.81
C GLU A 55 40.22 -4.79 12.21
N ASP A 56 40.37 -3.68 11.47
CA ASP A 56 41.28 -2.61 11.91
C ASP A 56 40.79 -2.02 13.25
N PRO A 57 41.67 -1.77 14.24
CA PRO A 57 41.27 -1.23 15.56
C PRO A 57 40.54 0.10 15.51
N THR A 58 40.70 0.87 14.42
CA THR A 58 39.97 2.12 14.19
C THR A 58 38.52 1.88 13.75
N GLY A 59 38.17 0.66 13.37
CA GLY A 59 36.89 0.32 12.73
C GLY A 59 36.91 0.49 11.20
N LEU A 60 38.09 0.59 10.58
CA LEU A 60 38.26 0.59 9.14
C LEU A 60 38.15 -0.84 8.59
N ASP A 61 37.22 -1.05 7.66
CA ASP A 61 37.17 -2.24 6.82
C ASP A 61 37.33 -1.86 5.34
N ALA A 62 38.24 -2.54 4.63
CA ALA A 62 38.51 -2.28 3.22
C ALA A 62 39.03 -3.51 2.47
N MET A 63 38.77 -3.55 1.16
CA MET A 63 39.41 -4.50 0.25
C MET A 63 40.01 -3.78 -0.96
N THR A 64 41.12 -4.30 -1.46
CA THR A 64 41.71 -3.89 -2.75
C THR A 64 41.46 -4.99 -3.77
N VAL A 65 40.85 -4.63 -4.89
CA VAL A 65 40.53 -5.54 -5.99
C VAL A 65 41.17 -5.09 -7.29
N MET A 66 41.38 -6.04 -8.19
CA MET A 66 41.89 -5.79 -9.54
C MET A 66 40.90 -6.35 -10.56
N ASN A 67 40.48 -5.51 -11.50
CA ASN A 67 39.80 -5.99 -12.70
C ASN A 67 40.80 -6.83 -13.50
N THR A 68 40.46 -8.08 -13.78
CA THR A 68 41.41 -9.02 -14.37
C THR A 68 41.66 -8.79 -15.86
N GLU A 69 40.79 -8.06 -16.55
CA GLU A 69 40.95 -7.68 -17.94
C GLU A 69 41.77 -6.39 -18.06
N THR A 70 41.33 -5.30 -17.42
CA THR A 70 41.97 -3.98 -17.54
C THR A 70 43.23 -3.84 -16.67
N LYS A 71 43.41 -4.72 -15.67
CA LYS A 71 44.45 -4.65 -14.63
C LYS A 71 44.35 -3.43 -13.72
N GLU A 72 43.26 -2.68 -13.78
CA GLU A 72 43.05 -1.51 -12.94
C GLU A 72 42.76 -1.90 -11.50
N ILE A 73 43.30 -1.12 -10.56
CA ILE A 73 43.24 -1.36 -9.13
C ILE A 73 42.20 -0.46 -8.49
N SER A 74 41.32 -1.05 -7.68
CA SER A 74 40.27 -0.34 -6.95
C SER A 74 40.35 -0.64 -5.45
N ILE A 75 40.16 0.36 -4.60
CA ILE A 75 39.96 0.18 -3.16
C ILE A 75 38.48 0.36 -2.84
N ILE A 76 37.92 -0.59 -2.11
CA ILE A 76 36.51 -0.59 -1.69
C ILE A 76 36.46 -0.50 -0.17
N TYR A 77 35.96 0.61 0.36
CA TYR A 77 35.76 0.84 1.78
C TYR A 77 34.37 0.34 2.20
N VAL A 78 34.31 -0.40 3.30
CA VAL A 78 33.08 -0.99 3.82
C VAL A 78 32.48 -0.05 4.86
N GLY A 79 31.17 0.16 4.79
CA GLY A 79 30.44 0.87 5.86
C GLY A 79 30.10 -0.05 7.03
N THR A 80 29.40 0.48 8.03
CA THR A 80 29.00 -0.29 9.21
C THR A 80 28.16 -1.52 8.83
N ASP A 81 28.63 -2.73 9.18
CA ASP A 81 27.91 -3.97 8.89
C ASP A 81 26.99 -4.39 10.04
N ALA A 82 25.68 -4.20 9.84
CA ALA A 82 24.63 -4.64 10.75
C ALA A 82 24.45 -6.17 10.88
N LYS A 83 25.26 -6.98 10.18
CA LYS A 83 25.31 -8.43 10.40
C LYS A 83 26.42 -8.88 11.37
N ALA A 84 27.24 -7.96 11.90
CA ALA A 84 28.02 -8.24 13.10
C ALA A 84 27.07 -8.61 14.26
N LYS A 85 27.55 -9.39 15.24
CA LYS A 85 26.84 -10.15 16.30
C LYS A 85 25.62 -9.48 17.01
N TYR A 86 25.31 -8.21 16.78
CA TYR A 86 24.20 -7.43 17.36
C TYR A 86 23.42 -6.53 16.36
N GLY A 87 23.71 -6.52 15.05
CA GLY A 87 23.32 -5.38 14.22
C GLY A 87 21.88 -5.35 13.66
N ASN A 88 21.03 -6.37 13.88
CA ASN A 88 19.59 -6.20 13.62
C ASN A 88 18.92 -5.24 14.62
N GLU A 89 19.53 -5.02 15.79
CA GLU A 89 19.03 -4.06 16.80
C GLU A 89 19.61 -2.64 16.62
N ASP A 90 20.57 -2.44 15.71
CA ASP A 90 21.46 -1.25 15.70
C ASP A 90 21.36 -0.35 14.45
N ILE A 91 20.45 -0.63 13.51
CA ILE A 91 20.16 0.29 12.38
C ILE A 91 19.01 1.27 12.74
N ILE A 92 18.16 0.93 13.71
CA ILE A 92 16.86 1.60 13.89
C ILE A 92 16.92 2.65 15.01
N THR A 93 17.83 3.60 14.88
CA THR A 93 17.58 4.99 15.28
C THR A 93 18.24 5.92 14.26
N ASP A 94 17.51 6.91 13.73
CA ASP A 94 18.03 7.90 12.76
C ASP A 94 19.34 8.56 13.23
N VAL A 95 19.57 8.59 14.54
CA VAL A 95 20.77 9.11 15.21
C VAL A 95 22.02 8.26 14.94
N GLN A 96 21.90 6.94 14.82
CA GLN A 96 23.05 6.05 14.57
C GLN A 96 23.51 6.09 13.12
N LEU A 97 22.61 6.31 12.16
CA LEU A 97 22.96 6.47 10.74
C LEU A 97 23.64 7.81 10.44
N LEU A 98 23.40 8.83 11.27
CA LEU A 98 24.05 10.14 11.19
C LEU A 98 25.42 10.20 11.88
N SER A 99 26.00 9.07 12.30
CA SER A 99 27.29 9.05 13.01
C SER A 99 28.39 9.73 12.18
N ASP A 100 29.07 10.73 12.76
CA ASP A 100 30.23 11.37 12.14
C ASP A 100 31.39 10.37 12.01
N LEU A 101 32.13 10.45 10.91
CA LEU A 101 33.40 9.75 10.73
C LEU A 101 34.40 10.16 11.82
N THR A 102 35.06 9.18 12.45
CA THR A 102 36.11 9.53 13.43
C THR A 102 37.40 9.97 12.74
N PRO A 103 38.17 10.90 13.33
CA PRO A 103 39.49 11.27 12.82
C PRO A 103 40.45 10.07 12.66
N GLU A 104 40.34 9.05 13.51
CA GLU A 104 41.15 7.85 13.43
C GLU A 104 40.81 7.00 12.20
N GLN A 105 39.51 6.78 11.92
CA GLN A 105 39.06 6.03 10.73
C GLN A 105 39.48 6.72 9.44
N ILE A 106 39.35 8.06 9.38
CA ILE A 106 39.80 8.86 8.23
C ILE A 106 41.31 8.71 8.01
N THR A 107 42.10 8.79 9.08
CA THR A 107 43.56 8.63 9.01
C THR A 107 43.93 7.24 8.51
N ALA A 108 43.32 6.19 9.06
CA ALA A 108 43.56 4.82 8.63
C ALA A 108 43.18 4.58 7.16
N ALA A 109 42.07 5.16 6.69
CA ALA A 109 41.63 5.03 5.30
C ALA A 109 42.64 5.66 4.33
N ARG A 110 43.16 6.84 4.67
CA ARG A 110 44.20 7.54 3.88
C ARG A 110 45.52 6.79 3.88
N GLU A 111 45.93 6.26 5.03
CA GLU A 111 47.12 5.41 5.12
C GLU A 111 46.99 4.15 4.27
N TYR A 112 45.82 3.50 4.30
CA TYR A 112 45.55 2.33 3.47
C TYR A 112 45.60 2.67 1.97
N TYR A 113 44.99 3.79 1.56
CA TYR A 113 45.09 4.29 0.19
C TYR A 113 46.54 4.50 -0.22
N ASN A 114 47.32 5.24 0.56
CA ASN A 114 48.73 5.52 0.26
C ASN A 114 49.55 4.23 0.16
N GLN A 115 49.32 3.28 1.06
CA GLN A 115 49.99 1.98 1.06
C GLN A 115 49.69 1.20 -0.23
N MET A 116 48.42 1.08 -0.61
CA MET A 116 48.02 0.32 -1.79
C MET A 116 48.41 1.03 -3.08
N ASN A 117 48.31 2.36 -3.14
CA ASN A 117 48.73 3.16 -4.29
C ASN A 117 50.23 2.99 -4.58
N GLU A 118 51.09 3.03 -3.55
CA GLU A 118 52.52 2.78 -3.72
C GLU A 118 52.81 1.30 -4.02
N THR A 119 52.10 0.36 -3.37
CA THR A 119 52.26 -1.10 -3.61
C THR A 119 51.99 -1.48 -5.07
N TYR A 120 51.01 -0.84 -5.72
CA TYR A 120 50.59 -1.14 -7.09
C TYR A 120 50.97 -0.03 -8.09
N LYS A 121 51.95 0.79 -7.76
CA LYS A 121 52.42 1.89 -8.62
C LYS A 121 52.89 1.42 -9.99
N ASP A 122 53.54 0.26 -10.05
CA ASP A 122 53.97 -0.37 -11.31
C ASP A 122 52.78 -0.83 -12.18
N ASN A 123 51.60 -0.97 -11.58
CA ASN A 123 50.32 -1.21 -12.27
C ASN A 123 49.53 0.09 -12.52
N GLY A 124 50.17 1.25 -12.38
CA GLY A 124 49.54 2.56 -12.56
C GLY A 124 48.89 3.14 -11.31
N GLY A 125 49.11 2.51 -10.14
CA GLY A 125 48.53 2.93 -8.87
C GLY A 125 47.06 2.59 -8.71
N VAL A 126 46.45 3.08 -7.64
CA VAL A 126 45.01 2.96 -7.40
C VAL A 126 44.28 3.90 -8.37
N LYS A 127 43.38 3.35 -9.17
CA LYS A 127 42.58 4.11 -10.15
C LYS A 127 41.23 4.52 -9.61
N TYR A 128 40.64 3.67 -8.78
CA TYR A 128 39.29 3.84 -8.28
C TYR A 128 39.22 3.67 -6.76
N VAL A 129 38.37 4.46 -6.13
CA VAL A 129 37.94 4.26 -4.75
C VAL A 129 36.41 4.20 -4.71
N ALA A 130 35.85 3.24 -3.97
CA ALA A 130 34.40 3.13 -3.83
C ALA A 130 33.97 2.70 -2.43
N GLY A 131 32.71 2.95 -2.08
CA GLY A 131 32.20 2.65 -0.75
C GLY A 131 30.73 3.04 -0.55
N ASN A 132 30.09 2.35 0.38
CA ASN A 132 28.70 2.60 0.79
C ASN A 132 28.65 3.13 2.23
N SER A 133 27.65 3.96 2.56
CA SER A 133 27.45 4.44 3.94
C SER A 133 28.70 5.13 4.49
N LEU A 134 29.13 4.77 5.72
CA LEU A 134 30.39 5.21 6.33
C LEU A 134 31.60 5.01 5.40
N GLY A 135 31.65 3.89 4.65
CA GLY A 135 32.68 3.64 3.65
C GLY A 135 32.67 4.65 2.50
N GLY A 136 31.48 5.12 2.09
CA GLY A 136 31.34 6.22 1.14
C GLY A 136 31.84 7.56 1.69
N GLY A 137 31.68 7.79 2.99
CA GLY A 137 32.30 8.93 3.67
C GLY A 137 33.84 8.86 3.66
N LEU A 138 34.41 7.67 3.91
CA LEU A 138 35.87 7.44 3.81
C LEU A 138 36.40 7.66 2.38
N VAL A 139 35.64 7.23 1.37
CA VAL A 139 35.93 7.54 -0.04
C VAL A 139 36.01 9.04 -0.26
N GLY A 140 35.02 9.81 0.23
CA GLY A 140 35.05 11.27 0.15
C GLY A 140 36.31 11.85 0.80
N ALA A 141 36.65 11.38 2.00
CA ALA A 141 37.82 11.85 2.75
C ALA A 141 39.17 11.60 2.05
N VAL A 142 39.26 10.55 1.25
CA VAL A 142 40.44 10.22 0.42
C VAL A 142 40.41 11.01 -0.89
N ALA A 143 39.29 11.04 -1.60
CA ALA A 143 39.19 11.56 -2.94
C ALA A 143 39.31 13.09 -3.03
N ILE A 144 38.96 13.84 -1.96
CA ILE A 144 39.12 15.31 -1.92
C ILE A 144 40.60 15.75 -1.99
N GLU A 145 41.52 14.88 -1.54
CA GLU A 145 42.98 15.08 -1.54
C GLU A 145 43.67 14.46 -2.76
N ASN A 146 42.97 13.61 -3.52
CA ASN A 146 43.51 12.81 -4.63
C ASN A 146 42.63 12.98 -5.89
N PRO A 147 42.67 14.15 -6.57
CA PRO A 147 41.80 14.46 -7.71
C PRO A 147 42.06 13.57 -8.94
N GLU A 148 43.18 12.87 -8.99
CA GLU A 148 43.54 11.91 -10.03
C GLU A 148 42.84 10.55 -9.90
N VAL A 149 42.23 10.27 -8.75
CA VAL A 149 41.51 9.01 -8.47
C VAL A 149 40.01 9.24 -8.67
N LYS A 150 39.37 8.35 -9.43
CA LYS A 150 37.93 8.38 -9.59
C LYS A 150 37.25 7.74 -8.38
N ALA A 151 36.28 8.44 -7.81
CA ALA A 151 35.56 8.04 -6.62
C ALA A 151 34.07 7.84 -6.90
N VAL A 152 33.54 6.68 -6.50
CA VAL A 152 32.13 6.34 -6.67
C VAL A 152 31.54 5.85 -5.36
N THR A 153 30.46 6.46 -4.90
CA THR A 153 29.82 6.07 -3.64
C THR A 153 28.36 5.70 -3.86
N LEU A 154 27.84 4.87 -2.96
CA LEU A 154 26.42 4.58 -2.85
C LEU A 154 25.96 5.01 -1.44
N ASN A 155 24.97 5.88 -1.33
CA ASN A 155 24.41 6.35 -0.05
C ASN A 155 25.51 6.73 0.98
N PRO A 156 26.49 7.60 0.63
CA PRO A 156 27.62 7.93 1.49
C PRO A 156 27.22 8.69 2.75
N ALA A 157 27.96 8.46 3.83
CA ALA A 157 27.92 9.29 5.02
C ALA A 157 28.55 10.68 4.78
N LEU A 158 28.20 11.62 5.63
CA LEU A 158 28.72 12.99 5.66
C LEU A 158 30.21 13.04 6.06
N LEU A 159 30.96 13.95 5.45
CA LEU A 159 32.31 14.29 5.91
C LEU A 159 32.26 15.17 7.16
N PRO A 160 33.24 15.11 8.08
CA PRO A 160 33.37 16.05 9.19
C PRO A 160 33.30 17.51 8.74
N GLU A 161 32.72 18.36 9.58
CA GLU A 161 32.62 19.79 9.31
C GLU A 161 34.01 20.42 9.06
N GLY A 162 34.11 21.26 8.04
CA GLY A 162 35.35 21.94 7.66
C GLY A 162 36.36 21.10 6.87
N MET A 163 36.07 19.81 6.60
CA MET A 163 36.99 18.95 5.85
C MET A 163 37.00 19.22 4.34
N MET A 164 35.87 19.64 3.77
CA MET A 164 35.78 20.03 2.36
C MET A 164 35.75 21.54 2.21
N ASP A 165 36.45 22.05 1.18
CA ASP A 165 36.30 23.44 0.74
C ASP A 165 34.97 23.60 0.00
N PRO A 166 34.03 24.44 0.48
CA PRO A 166 32.73 24.65 -0.17
C PRO A 166 32.83 25.39 -1.51
N ASN A 167 33.97 26.01 -1.82
CA ASN A 167 34.18 26.75 -3.07
C ASN A 167 34.89 25.91 -4.15
N LYS A 168 35.30 24.67 -3.82
CA LYS A 168 36.00 23.78 -4.75
C LYS A 168 35.01 22.79 -5.37
N THR A 169 35.13 22.55 -6.68
CA THR A 169 34.44 21.44 -7.35
C THR A 169 35.26 20.17 -7.23
N TYR A 170 34.58 19.04 -7.02
CA TYR A 170 35.19 17.71 -6.89
C TYR A 170 34.67 16.80 -8.01
N ASP A 171 35.12 17.08 -9.24
CA ASP A 171 34.60 16.43 -10.45
C ASP A 171 34.96 14.93 -10.56
N ASN A 172 35.95 14.48 -9.80
CA ASN A 172 36.34 13.07 -9.71
C ASN A 172 35.43 12.23 -8.80
N ILE A 173 34.49 12.84 -8.08
CA ILE A 173 33.61 12.17 -7.12
C ILE A 173 32.17 12.12 -7.64
N THR A 174 31.61 10.92 -7.71
CA THR A 174 30.21 10.64 -8.08
C THR A 174 29.52 9.89 -6.95
N ASN A 175 28.38 10.38 -6.49
CA ASN A 175 27.61 9.78 -5.40
C ASN A 175 26.22 9.38 -5.92
N TYR A 176 25.88 8.10 -5.78
CA TYR A 176 24.56 7.56 -6.11
C TYR A 176 23.72 7.45 -4.85
N PHE A 177 22.53 8.03 -4.90
CA PHE A 177 21.58 8.16 -3.80
C PHE A 177 20.34 7.33 -4.13
N SER A 178 20.11 6.26 -3.38
CA SER A 178 18.91 5.44 -3.53
C SER A 178 17.66 6.20 -3.08
N SER A 179 16.61 6.20 -3.89
CA SER A 179 15.38 6.96 -3.63
C SER A 179 14.69 6.61 -2.32
N TYR A 180 14.88 5.38 -1.82
CA TYR A 180 14.32 4.91 -0.55
C TYR A 180 15.37 4.70 0.57
N ASP A 181 16.56 5.28 0.44
CA ASP A 181 17.57 5.25 1.50
C ASP A 181 17.24 6.27 2.61
N VAL A 182 17.09 5.76 3.83
CA VAL A 182 16.71 6.58 4.99
C VAL A 182 17.82 7.56 5.39
N LEU A 183 19.10 7.20 5.22
CA LEU A 183 20.21 8.11 5.53
C LEU A 183 20.15 9.31 4.59
N THR A 184 20.13 9.05 3.29
CA THR A 184 20.05 10.07 2.24
C THR A 184 18.84 10.98 2.44
N GLN A 185 17.64 10.42 2.63
CA GLN A 185 16.43 11.22 2.86
C GLN A 185 16.56 12.11 4.11
N THR A 186 17.14 11.58 5.20
CA THR A 186 17.38 12.35 6.43
C THR A 186 18.38 13.48 6.20
N LEU A 187 19.48 13.24 5.47
CA LEU A 187 20.48 14.26 5.17
C LEU A 187 19.95 15.37 4.26
N ILE A 188 19.08 15.03 3.31
CA ILE A 188 18.39 16.01 2.47
C ILE A 188 17.43 16.85 3.32
N ALA A 189 16.60 16.20 4.14
CA ALA A 189 15.63 16.88 5.01
C ALA A 189 16.28 17.84 6.02
N LEU A 190 17.45 17.48 6.56
CA LEU A 190 18.23 18.31 7.47
C LEU A 190 19.14 19.32 6.76
N ASN A 191 19.13 19.36 5.42
CA ASN A 191 20.03 20.18 4.59
C ASN A 191 21.53 19.95 4.89
N LEU A 192 21.90 18.72 5.24
CA LEU A 192 23.27 18.30 5.56
C LEU A 192 23.99 17.62 4.37
N HIS A 193 23.24 17.25 3.32
CA HIS A 193 23.78 16.61 2.11
C HIS A 193 24.88 17.44 1.41
N GLY A 194 24.95 18.75 1.65
CA GLY A 194 26.06 19.61 1.17
C GLY A 194 27.44 19.27 1.73
N ARG A 195 27.53 18.44 2.79
CA ARG A 195 28.79 17.90 3.34
C ARG A 195 29.29 16.66 2.58
N ILE A 196 28.61 16.23 1.51
CA ILE A 196 29.02 15.14 0.63
C ILE A 196 29.60 15.77 -0.65
N PRO A 197 30.92 15.70 -0.88
CA PRO A 197 31.56 16.36 -2.01
C PRO A 197 31.25 15.64 -3.33
N GLY A 198 31.30 16.38 -4.44
CA GLY A 198 31.13 15.84 -5.79
C GLY A 198 29.71 15.88 -6.31
N LYS A 199 29.48 15.15 -7.40
CA LYS A 199 28.17 15.08 -8.06
C LYS A 199 27.25 14.12 -7.28
N GLN A 200 25.98 14.45 -7.16
CA GLN A 200 24.99 13.66 -6.43
C GLN A 200 23.85 13.30 -7.39
N TYR A 201 23.54 12.01 -7.49
CA TYR A 201 22.61 11.46 -8.46
C TYR A 201 21.64 10.49 -7.80
N GLU A 202 20.34 10.72 -7.97
CA GLU A 202 19.31 9.82 -7.47
C GLU A 202 19.16 8.60 -8.40
N ILE A 203 19.10 7.40 -7.82
CA ILE A 203 18.77 6.14 -8.50
C ILE A 203 17.51 5.52 -7.89
N PHE A 204 16.67 4.94 -8.72
CA PHE A 204 15.30 4.54 -8.34
C PHE A 204 15.20 3.06 -7.95
N ASN A 205 16.12 2.59 -7.11
CA ASN A 205 16.19 1.20 -6.66
C ASN A 205 15.50 1.01 -5.30
N GLY A 206 15.06 -0.22 -5.01
CA GLY A 206 14.43 -0.59 -3.73
C GLY A 206 12.91 -0.38 -3.68
N ILE A 207 12.32 -0.49 -2.48
CA ILE A 207 10.87 -0.33 -2.25
C ILE A 207 10.57 0.41 -0.93
N PRO A 208 9.45 1.15 -0.82
CA PRO A 208 9.09 1.93 0.36
C PRO A 208 8.48 1.08 1.49
N GLU A 209 9.24 0.12 2.00
CA GLU A 209 8.85 -0.72 3.13
C GLU A 209 9.79 -0.52 4.32
N LEU A 210 9.25 -0.34 5.52
CA LEU A 210 10.03 -0.18 6.76
C LEU A 210 10.92 -1.40 7.05
N SER A 211 10.49 -2.60 6.64
CA SER A 211 11.31 -3.81 6.80
C SER A 211 12.54 -3.85 5.88
N LYS A 212 12.61 -2.95 4.89
CA LYS A 212 13.63 -2.92 3.82
C LYS A 212 14.61 -1.77 3.94
N LEU A 213 14.60 -1.02 5.04
CA LEU A 213 15.51 0.12 5.24
C LEU A 213 16.98 -0.25 5.02
N GLY A 214 17.45 -1.34 5.64
CA GLY A 214 18.85 -1.76 5.51
C GLY A 214 19.23 -2.15 4.08
N THR A 215 18.36 -2.86 3.38
CA THR A 215 18.57 -3.27 1.99
C THR A 215 18.43 -2.12 0.99
N ASN A 216 17.57 -1.13 1.26
CA ASN A 216 17.51 0.11 0.49
C ASN A 216 18.77 0.95 0.71
N HIS A 217 19.32 0.94 1.93
CA HIS A 217 20.56 1.65 2.28
C HIS A 217 21.79 1.04 1.60
N THR A 218 21.90 -0.29 1.55
CA THR A 218 23.02 -0.96 0.88
C THR A 218 22.79 -1.12 -0.62
N GLY A 219 21.54 -1.03 -1.08
CA GLY A 219 21.15 -1.20 -2.49
C GLY A 219 21.07 -2.64 -2.99
N TYR A 220 21.22 -3.63 -2.11
CA TYR A 220 21.32 -5.05 -2.48
C TYR A 220 20.81 -5.99 -1.38
N LEU A 221 20.32 -7.15 -1.81
CA LEU A 221 20.02 -8.29 -0.94
C LEU A 221 21.27 -9.14 -0.72
N ARG A 222 21.40 -9.67 0.49
CA ARG A 222 22.52 -10.53 0.91
C ARG A 222 22.06 -11.97 1.13
N ASN A 223 21.31 -12.50 0.17
CA ASN A 223 20.85 -13.89 0.16
C ASN A 223 21.98 -14.82 -0.28
N GLU A 224 22.01 -16.05 0.24
CA GLU A 224 23.04 -17.05 -0.08
C GLU A 224 23.02 -17.48 -1.57
N ASP A 225 21.85 -17.42 -2.20
CA ASP A 225 21.65 -17.76 -3.61
C ASP A 225 21.98 -16.61 -4.58
N GLY A 226 22.40 -15.45 -4.06
CA GLY A 226 22.78 -14.27 -4.85
C GLY A 226 21.61 -13.49 -5.43
N THR A 227 20.37 -13.81 -5.10
CA THR A 227 19.18 -13.15 -5.66
C THR A 227 19.06 -11.68 -5.26
N GLN A 228 18.73 -10.82 -6.24
CA GLN A 228 18.57 -9.37 -6.06
C GLN A 228 17.14 -8.89 -6.36
N PHE A 229 16.14 -9.62 -5.86
CA PHE A 229 14.73 -9.24 -6.00
C PHE A 229 13.93 -9.51 -4.74
N TYR A 230 12.88 -8.71 -4.52
CA TYR A 230 11.82 -9.03 -3.57
C TYR A 230 10.73 -9.86 -4.23
N VAL A 231 10.25 -10.86 -3.52
CA VAL A 231 9.04 -11.60 -3.89
C VAL A 231 7.82 -10.82 -3.41
N ILE A 232 6.91 -10.53 -4.32
CA ILE A 232 5.67 -9.81 -4.06
C ILE A 232 4.49 -10.77 -4.21
N GLY A 233 3.59 -10.76 -3.23
CA GLY A 233 2.45 -11.68 -3.19
C GLY A 233 2.81 -13.13 -2.82
N GLU A 234 1.83 -14.02 -2.93
CA GLU A 234 1.97 -15.43 -2.57
C GLU A 234 2.05 -16.32 -3.82
N VAL A 235 2.93 -17.33 -3.80
CA VAL A 235 3.12 -18.26 -4.93
C VAL A 235 1.77 -18.87 -5.34
N GLY A 236 1.43 -18.76 -6.63
CA GLY A 236 0.18 -19.29 -7.19
C GLY A 236 -1.05 -18.41 -6.99
N LYS A 237 -0.91 -17.21 -6.40
CA LYS A 237 -1.97 -16.21 -6.32
C LYS A 237 -1.81 -15.14 -7.41
N PRO A 238 -2.91 -14.48 -7.83
CA PRO A 238 -2.84 -13.35 -8.76
C PRO A 238 -1.91 -12.24 -8.27
N GLY A 239 -1.09 -11.71 -9.17
CA GLY A 239 -0.09 -10.69 -8.84
C GLY A 239 1.17 -11.20 -8.15
N TYR A 240 1.38 -12.53 -8.07
CA TYR A 240 2.66 -13.08 -7.66
C TYR A 240 3.76 -12.71 -8.67
N GLY A 241 4.84 -12.13 -8.17
CA GLY A 241 5.93 -11.68 -9.02
C GLY A 241 7.16 -11.27 -8.23
N LYS A 242 8.12 -10.69 -8.93
CA LYS A 242 9.40 -10.26 -8.37
C LYS A 242 9.63 -8.80 -8.72
N ILE A 243 10.18 -8.02 -7.80
CA ILE A 243 10.69 -6.66 -8.08
C ILE A 243 12.20 -6.70 -7.86
N TYR A 244 12.96 -6.43 -8.92
CA TYR A 244 14.43 -6.35 -8.90
C TYR A 244 14.88 -5.02 -8.29
N ILE A 245 15.94 -5.04 -7.47
CA ILE A 245 16.31 -3.91 -6.58
C ILE A 245 17.81 -3.57 -6.53
N ASP A 246 18.62 -4.32 -7.27
CA ASP A 246 20.05 -4.12 -7.45
C ASP A 246 20.38 -2.70 -7.93
N ALA A 247 21.07 -1.93 -7.09
CA ALA A 247 21.29 -0.50 -7.29
C ALA A 247 22.00 -0.14 -8.61
N ASP A 248 22.97 -0.94 -9.04
CA ASP A 248 23.75 -0.71 -10.25
C ASP A 248 22.95 -0.88 -11.55
N ALA A 249 21.93 -1.75 -11.55
CA ALA A 249 20.99 -1.87 -12.67
C ALA A 249 20.15 -0.60 -12.88
N HIS A 250 20.03 0.25 -11.85
CA HIS A 250 19.35 1.54 -11.90
C HIS A 250 20.29 2.71 -12.24
N ILE A 251 21.55 2.46 -12.60
CA ILE A 251 22.44 3.50 -13.14
C ILE A 251 22.20 3.63 -14.65
N VAL A 252 21.62 4.76 -15.05
CA VAL A 252 21.39 5.11 -16.46
C VAL A 252 22.63 5.79 -17.05
N SER A 253 23.10 5.26 -18.16
CA SER A 253 24.29 5.75 -18.86
C SER A 253 24.00 5.99 -20.34
N SER A 254 24.74 6.91 -20.95
CA SER A 254 24.65 7.18 -22.39
C SER A 254 24.95 5.92 -23.18
N ILE A 255 24.13 5.66 -24.21
CA ILE A 255 24.28 4.53 -25.14
C ILE A 255 25.67 4.55 -25.80
N TRP A 256 26.19 5.74 -26.07
CA TRP A 256 27.42 5.91 -26.84
C TRP A 256 28.66 6.06 -25.96
N THR A 257 28.56 6.84 -24.88
CA THR A 257 29.75 7.20 -24.09
C THR A 257 29.89 6.39 -22.81
N GLY A 258 28.84 5.70 -22.36
CA GLY A 258 28.79 5.01 -21.07
C GLY A 258 28.81 5.95 -19.85
N VAL A 259 28.85 7.28 -20.04
CA VAL A 259 28.82 8.26 -18.95
C VAL A 259 27.42 8.29 -18.32
N PRO A 260 27.28 8.43 -16.98
CA PRO A 260 25.98 8.48 -16.32
C PRO A 260 25.20 9.74 -16.72
N LEU A 261 23.90 9.61 -16.94
CA LEU A 261 23.05 10.70 -17.49
C LEU A 261 22.37 11.58 -16.44
N TYR A 262 22.61 11.32 -15.15
CA TYR A 262 21.95 12.07 -14.07
C TYR A 262 22.42 13.53 -13.93
N GLY A 263 23.51 13.92 -14.62
CA GLY A 263 23.95 15.31 -14.75
C GLY A 263 23.39 16.03 -15.98
N GLY A 264 22.50 15.38 -16.74
CA GLY A 264 21.98 15.87 -18.02
C GLY A 264 22.41 14.97 -19.19
N HIS A 265 23.13 15.54 -20.15
CA HIS A 265 23.52 14.82 -21.36
C HIS A 265 25.01 14.50 -21.34
N SER A 266 25.41 13.44 -22.06
CA SER A 266 26.83 13.21 -22.29
C SER A 266 27.42 14.21 -23.30
N ASP A 267 28.74 14.23 -23.42
CA ASP A 267 29.41 14.99 -24.47
C ASP A 267 28.89 14.61 -25.86
N ARG A 268 28.97 15.57 -26.77
CA ARG A 268 28.50 15.41 -28.16
C ARG A 268 29.32 14.36 -28.88
N ILE A 269 28.62 13.45 -29.56
CA ILE A 269 29.24 12.48 -30.46
C ILE A 269 29.10 12.87 -31.93
N GLU A 270 29.97 12.33 -32.77
CA GLU A 270 29.80 12.41 -34.21
C GLU A 270 28.83 11.31 -34.69
N ILE A 271 27.69 11.68 -35.25
CA ILE A 271 26.73 10.69 -35.77
C ILE A 271 27.24 10.08 -37.09
N ASN A 272 27.49 8.77 -37.04
CA ASN A 272 27.92 7.94 -38.15
C ASN A 272 27.17 6.59 -38.14
N LYS A 273 27.48 5.68 -39.08
CA LYS A 273 26.84 4.37 -39.16
C LYS A 273 26.98 3.57 -37.86
N GLU A 274 28.18 3.48 -37.30
CA GLU A 274 28.46 2.70 -36.09
C GLU A 274 27.65 3.20 -34.90
N ASN A 275 27.54 4.51 -34.73
CA ASN A 275 26.75 5.13 -33.66
C ASN A 275 25.24 4.94 -33.85
N LEU A 276 24.74 4.89 -35.09
CA LEU A 276 23.34 4.55 -35.36
C LEU A 276 23.08 3.05 -35.15
N ASP A 277 23.99 2.17 -35.56
CA ASP A 277 23.90 0.73 -35.30
C ASP A 277 23.92 0.43 -33.79
N LEU A 278 24.72 1.18 -33.02
CA LEU A 278 24.76 1.09 -31.55
C LEU A 278 23.43 1.54 -30.91
N LEU A 279 22.86 2.65 -31.38
CA LEU A 279 21.53 3.10 -30.95
C LEU A 279 20.47 2.04 -31.26
N ALA A 280 20.43 1.52 -32.50
CA ALA A 280 19.48 0.48 -32.88
C ALA A 280 19.63 -0.79 -32.03
N SER A 281 20.86 -1.22 -31.75
CA SER A 281 21.12 -2.39 -30.93
C SER A 281 20.68 -2.17 -29.49
N SER A 282 20.99 -1.00 -28.91
CA SER A 282 20.61 -0.64 -27.54
C SER A 282 19.09 -0.48 -27.37
N LEU A 283 18.39 0.05 -28.38
CA LEU A 283 16.92 0.08 -28.39
C LEU A 283 16.35 -1.34 -28.26
N GLN A 284 16.94 -2.31 -28.98
CA GLN A 284 16.47 -3.70 -28.96
C GLN A 284 16.88 -4.44 -27.68
N SER A 285 18.13 -4.30 -27.24
CA SER A 285 18.69 -5.14 -26.16
C SER A 285 18.47 -4.55 -24.77
N HIS A 286 18.52 -3.23 -24.62
CA HIS A 286 18.45 -2.58 -23.30
C HIS A 286 17.10 -1.89 -23.07
N VAL A 287 16.68 -1.01 -23.98
CA VAL A 287 15.44 -0.23 -23.79
C VAL A 287 14.21 -1.13 -23.76
N MET A 288 14.10 -2.03 -24.74
CA MET A 288 12.98 -2.98 -24.78
C MET A 288 13.00 -3.95 -23.60
N GLU A 289 14.16 -4.41 -23.12
CA GLU A 289 14.25 -5.26 -21.94
C GLU A 289 13.73 -4.55 -20.69
N ARG A 290 14.21 -3.33 -20.42
CA ARG A 290 13.73 -2.52 -19.28
C ARG A 290 12.24 -2.25 -19.37
N LEU A 291 11.73 -1.83 -20.53
CA LEU A 291 10.29 -1.56 -20.68
C LEU A 291 9.41 -2.82 -20.59
N ASN A 292 9.91 -3.97 -21.01
CA ASN A 292 9.22 -5.24 -20.79
C ASN A 292 9.20 -5.64 -19.31
N LEU A 293 10.22 -5.30 -18.53
CA LEU A 293 10.19 -5.50 -17.08
C LEU A 293 9.13 -4.60 -16.41
N ALA A 294 9.04 -3.33 -16.81
CA ALA A 294 7.94 -2.45 -16.39
C ALA A 294 6.57 -3.02 -16.83
N HIS A 295 6.49 -3.60 -18.03
CA HIS A 295 5.29 -4.27 -18.49
C HIS A 295 4.91 -5.44 -17.57
N GLU A 296 5.86 -6.28 -17.16
CA GLU A 296 5.61 -7.41 -16.25
C GLU A 296 5.01 -6.93 -14.92
N TYR A 297 5.59 -5.87 -14.34
CA TYR A 297 5.09 -5.27 -13.09
C TYR A 297 3.65 -4.76 -13.23
N LEU A 298 3.34 -4.04 -14.31
CA LEU A 298 1.96 -3.60 -14.60
C LEU A 298 1.02 -4.79 -14.84
N GLY A 299 1.50 -5.85 -15.48
CA GLY A 299 0.74 -7.10 -15.66
C GLY A 299 0.36 -7.74 -14.33
N ASN A 300 1.27 -7.74 -13.35
CA ASN A 300 0.98 -8.22 -12.00
C ASN A 300 -0.05 -7.33 -11.29
N SER A 301 0.01 -6.01 -11.47
CA SER A 301 -1.01 -5.08 -10.94
C SER A 301 -2.39 -5.38 -11.52
N VAL A 302 -2.48 -5.58 -12.83
CA VAL A 302 -3.72 -5.91 -13.53
C VAL A 302 -4.29 -7.23 -13.03
N ALA A 303 -3.45 -8.25 -12.83
CA ALA A 303 -3.88 -9.55 -12.32
C ALA A 303 -4.54 -9.45 -10.92
N ILE A 304 -4.03 -8.58 -10.05
CA ILE A 304 -4.62 -8.33 -8.73
C ILE A 304 -5.99 -7.65 -8.86
N VAL A 305 -6.07 -6.60 -9.68
CA VAL A 305 -7.32 -5.86 -9.90
C VAL A 305 -8.39 -6.74 -10.52
N ASP A 306 -8.03 -7.59 -11.48
CA ASP A 306 -8.95 -8.54 -12.10
C ASP A 306 -9.43 -9.63 -11.12
N ASP A 307 -8.57 -10.12 -10.21
CA ASP A 307 -9.00 -11.05 -9.16
C ASP A 307 -10.02 -10.40 -8.22
N GLU A 308 -9.73 -9.17 -7.75
CA GLU A 308 -10.66 -8.42 -6.89
C GLU A 308 -12.01 -8.19 -7.59
N ALA A 309 -11.99 -7.85 -8.88
CA ALA A 309 -13.21 -7.67 -9.68
C ALA A 309 -14.04 -8.95 -9.77
N ASN A 310 -13.38 -10.08 -10.01
CA ASN A 310 -14.05 -11.38 -10.11
C ASN A 310 -14.64 -11.85 -8.76
N ARG A 311 -14.15 -11.30 -7.65
CA ARG A 311 -14.54 -11.67 -6.28
C ARG A 311 -15.50 -10.69 -5.63
N TYR A 312 -16.08 -9.75 -6.38
CA TYR A 312 -17.05 -8.77 -5.86
C TYR A 312 -18.14 -9.41 -4.99
N TYR A 313 -18.86 -10.42 -5.52
CA TYR A 313 -19.95 -11.07 -4.78
C TYR A 313 -19.46 -11.84 -3.55
N GLU A 314 -18.25 -12.41 -3.58
CA GLU A 314 -17.63 -13.07 -2.44
C GLU A 314 -17.33 -12.04 -1.34
N ARG A 315 -16.70 -10.92 -1.69
CA ARG A 315 -16.38 -9.81 -0.77
C ARG A 315 -17.65 -9.23 -0.13
N LEU A 316 -18.67 -8.96 -0.94
CA LEU A 316 -19.96 -8.46 -0.48
C LEU A 316 -20.66 -9.43 0.47
N SER A 317 -20.81 -10.71 0.07
CA SER A 317 -21.50 -11.72 0.88
C SER A 317 -20.79 -11.97 2.21
N ARG A 318 -19.45 -11.96 2.20
CA ARG A 318 -18.65 -12.07 3.43
C ARG A 318 -18.87 -10.88 4.35
N LEU A 319 -18.91 -9.67 3.80
CA LEU A 319 -19.13 -8.46 4.58
C LEU A 319 -20.54 -8.42 5.21
N GLN A 320 -21.56 -8.83 4.45
CA GLN A 320 -22.93 -8.99 4.95
C GLN A 320 -22.98 -9.98 6.13
N LYS A 321 -22.34 -11.14 5.97
CA LYS A 321 -22.27 -12.15 7.03
C LYS A 321 -21.55 -11.65 8.30
N ILE A 322 -20.43 -10.93 8.14
CA ILE A 322 -19.70 -10.34 9.27
C ILE A 322 -20.61 -9.36 10.03
N PHE A 323 -21.35 -8.51 9.32
CA PHE A 323 -22.29 -7.59 9.96
C PHE A 323 -23.38 -8.34 10.75
N GLU A 324 -23.95 -9.39 10.17
CA GLU A 324 -24.93 -10.26 10.84
C GLU A 324 -24.36 -10.87 12.13
N GLU A 325 -23.17 -11.48 12.06
CA GLU A 325 -22.48 -12.09 13.20
C GLU A 325 -22.16 -11.06 14.29
N MET A 326 -21.71 -9.85 13.92
CA MET A 326 -21.42 -8.77 14.87
C MET A 326 -22.68 -8.28 15.58
N PHE A 327 -23.78 -8.13 14.85
CA PHE A 327 -25.06 -7.72 15.41
C PHE A 327 -25.60 -8.76 16.41
N GLU A 328 -25.51 -10.05 16.07
CA GLU A 328 -25.95 -11.14 16.95
C GLU A 328 -25.14 -11.20 18.25
N ASN A 329 -23.81 -11.03 18.16
CA ASN A 329 -22.93 -11.06 19.33
C ASN A 329 -23.15 -9.88 20.28
N LEU A 330 -23.56 -8.71 19.76
CA LEU A 330 -23.77 -7.49 20.53
C LEU A 330 -24.84 -7.65 21.62
N ILE A 331 -25.92 -8.37 21.29
CA ILE A 331 -27.14 -8.39 22.11
C ILE A 331 -27.01 -9.45 23.22
N SER A 332 -26.31 -10.57 22.95
CA SER A 332 -26.16 -11.70 23.88
C SER A 332 -27.48 -12.25 24.46
N GLU A 333 -28.61 -11.97 23.81
CA GLU A 333 -29.95 -12.43 24.19
C GLU A 333 -30.46 -13.44 23.16
N PRO A 334 -30.89 -14.65 23.56
CA PRO A 334 -31.33 -15.69 22.62
C PRO A 334 -32.48 -15.28 21.69
N LEU A 335 -33.31 -14.32 22.15
CA LEU A 335 -34.45 -13.77 21.41
C LEU A 335 -34.04 -12.98 20.17
N PHE A 336 -32.82 -12.45 20.15
CA PHE A 336 -32.31 -11.60 19.07
C PHE A 336 -31.33 -12.32 18.13
N MET A 337 -31.09 -13.62 18.33
CA MET A 337 -30.24 -14.42 17.44
C MET A 337 -30.92 -14.67 16.08
N GLY A 338 -30.17 -14.49 14.99
CA GLY A 338 -30.64 -14.70 13.62
C GLY A 338 -31.47 -13.53 13.10
N ILE A 339 -30.87 -12.59 12.37
CA ILE A 339 -31.57 -11.40 11.82
C ILE A 339 -32.78 -11.76 10.95
N THR A 340 -32.70 -12.87 10.21
CA THR A 340 -33.80 -13.37 9.38
C THR A 340 -34.92 -14.06 10.18
N SER A 341 -34.64 -14.48 11.41
CA SER A 341 -35.57 -15.21 12.28
C SER A 341 -36.07 -14.39 13.48
N ILE A 342 -35.47 -13.23 13.75
CA ILE A 342 -35.76 -12.36 14.89
C ILE A 342 -37.24 -11.99 14.96
N SER A 343 -37.86 -11.66 13.83
CA SER A 343 -39.28 -11.29 13.78
C SER A 343 -40.18 -12.44 14.25
N ASN A 344 -39.88 -13.67 13.81
CA ASN A 344 -40.67 -14.85 14.19
C ASN A 344 -40.47 -15.20 15.67
N ARG A 345 -39.23 -15.13 16.18
CA ARG A 345 -38.92 -15.42 17.60
C ARG A 345 -39.58 -14.42 18.54
N LEU A 346 -39.39 -13.13 18.30
CA LEU A 346 -40.00 -12.08 19.12
C LEU A 346 -41.52 -12.09 19.01
N THR A 347 -42.07 -12.41 17.83
CA THR A 347 -43.53 -12.60 17.69
C THR A 347 -44.04 -13.77 18.52
N ALA A 348 -43.35 -14.92 18.50
CA ALA A 348 -43.72 -16.08 19.30
C ALA A 348 -43.63 -15.79 20.80
N GLU A 349 -42.60 -15.05 21.22
CA GLU A 349 -42.45 -14.62 22.61
C GLU A 349 -43.59 -13.67 23.02
N ILE A 350 -43.94 -12.69 22.19
CA ILE A 350 -45.07 -11.80 22.46
C ILE A 350 -46.39 -12.58 22.55
N ASP A 351 -46.60 -13.59 21.70
CA ASP A 351 -47.79 -14.45 21.76
C ASP A 351 -47.83 -15.29 23.06
N HIS A 352 -46.66 -15.71 23.58
CA HIS A 352 -46.55 -16.32 24.91
C HIS A 352 -46.92 -15.34 26.03
N LEU A 353 -46.43 -14.09 25.97
CA LEU A 353 -46.78 -13.04 26.94
C LEU A 353 -48.28 -12.73 26.95
N VAL A 354 -48.92 -12.72 25.78
CA VAL A 354 -50.40 -12.59 25.68
C VAL A 354 -51.09 -13.77 26.38
N SER A 355 -50.55 -14.99 26.27
CA SER A 355 -51.08 -16.17 26.97
C SER A 355 -50.97 -16.03 28.49
N LEU A 356 -49.80 -15.63 29.00
CA LEU A 356 -49.59 -15.37 30.44
C LEU A 356 -50.56 -14.30 30.97
N LEU A 357 -50.75 -13.22 30.20
CA LEU A 357 -51.68 -12.15 30.54
C LEU A 357 -53.13 -12.65 30.63
N ASN A 358 -53.56 -13.51 29.71
CA ASN A 358 -54.90 -14.09 29.72
C ASN A 358 -55.12 -15.03 30.92
N VAL A 359 -54.09 -15.80 31.30
CA VAL A 359 -54.13 -16.67 32.50
C VAL A 359 -54.26 -15.81 33.77
N ALA A 360 -53.45 -14.76 33.89
CA ALA A 360 -53.53 -13.81 35.00
C ALA A 360 -54.90 -13.12 35.07
N GLU A 361 -55.48 -12.71 33.93
CA GLU A 361 -56.82 -12.10 33.86
C GLU A 361 -57.91 -13.05 34.38
N SER A 362 -57.84 -14.33 34.00
CA SER A 362 -58.77 -15.37 34.48
C SER A 362 -58.69 -15.58 36.00
N HIS A 363 -57.47 -15.62 36.54
CA HIS A 363 -57.24 -15.73 37.99
C HIS A 363 -57.69 -14.48 38.75
N ALA A 364 -57.47 -13.28 38.20
CA ALA A 364 -57.95 -12.02 38.77
C ALA A 364 -59.48 -11.94 38.79
N LYS A 365 -60.17 -12.41 37.73
CA LYS A 365 -61.65 -12.53 37.71
C LYS A 365 -62.14 -13.52 38.77
N SER A 366 -61.45 -14.64 38.92
CA SER A 366 -61.75 -15.64 39.97
C SER A 366 -61.57 -15.07 41.38
N LEU A 367 -60.52 -14.30 41.60
CA LEU A 367 -60.30 -13.56 42.85
C LEU A 367 -61.44 -12.58 43.12
N ASN A 368 -61.88 -11.81 42.12
CA ASN A 368 -63.00 -10.88 42.26
C ASN A 368 -64.30 -11.62 42.63
N TYR A 369 -64.54 -12.82 42.09
CA TYR A 369 -65.67 -13.67 42.47
C TYR A 369 -65.60 -14.12 43.93
N ILE A 370 -64.43 -14.56 44.40
CA ILE A 370 -64.18 -14.99 45.79
C ILE A 370 -64.41 -13.81 46.76
N LEU A 371 -63.87 -12.63 46.45
CA LEU A 371 -64.02 -11.43 47.27
C LEU A 371 -65.47 -10.93 47.37
N ASN A 372 -66.28 -11.20 46.35
CA ASN A 372 -67.70 -10.81 46.32
C ASN A 372 -68.67 -11.93 46.75
N SER A 373 -68.15 -13.10 47.13
CA SER A 373 -68.93 -14.25 47.62
C SER A 373 -68.38 -14.76 48.97
N PRO A 374 -68.34 -13.92 50.02
CA PRO A 374 -67.86 -14.38 51.32
C PRO A 374 -68.77 -15.46 51.91
N PRO A 375 -68.25 -16.34 52.80
CA PRO A 375 -69.07 -17.27 53.57
C PRO A 375 -70.25 -16.58 54.26
N ALA A 376 -71.37 -17.31 54.43
CA ALA A 376 -72.62 -16.74 54.93
C ALA A 376 -72.46 -16.08 56.32
N GLU A 377 -71.56 -16.62 57.13
CA GLU A 377 -71.19 -16.16 58.46
C GLU A 377 -70.49 -14.80 58.46
N LEU A 378 -70.04 -14.32 57.30
CA LEU A 378 -69.16 -13.15 57.13
C LEU A 378 -69.79 -12.02 56.31
N LEU A 379 -71.00 -12.23 55.80
CA LEU A 379 -71.72 -11.29 54.91
C LEU A 379 -71.97 -9.92 55.53
N GLU A 380 -72.13 -9.82 56.86
CA GLU A 380 -72.38 -8.55 57.58
C GLU A 380 -71.09 -7.78 57.91
N HIS A 381 -69.92 -8.40 57.73
CA HIS A 381 -68.63 -7.86 58.16
C HIS A 381 -67.68 -7.53 57.00
N ILE A 382 -67.88 -8.16 55.83
CA ILE A 382 -67.04 -7.94 54.64
C ILE A 382 -67.73 -6.95 53.68
N PHE A 383 -67.05 -5.84 53.37
CA PHE A 383 -67.47 -4.91 52.33
C PHE A 383 -67.15 -5.50 50.93
N ARG A 384 -68.10 -5.39 49.99
CA ARG A 384 -67.88 -5.75 48.58
C ARG A 384 -66.66 -5.00 48.05
N THR A 385 -65.64 -5.76 47.66
CA THR A 385 -64.40 -5.20 47.09
C THR A 385 -64.38 -5.56 45.61
N ASN A 386 -64.31 -4.55 44.74
CA ASN A 386 -64.17 -4.76 43.31
C ASN A 386 -62.71 -4.57 42.90
N VAL A 387 -62.11 -5.61 42.35
CA VAL A 387 -60.76 -5.54 41.76
C VAL A 387 -60.90 -5.03 40.32
N SER A 388 -60.93 -3.70 40.15
CA SER A 388 -61.09 -3.06 38.84
C SER A 388 -59.78 -3.07 38.04
N VAL A 389 -59.44 -4.22 37.44
CA VAL A 389 -58.17 -4.42 36.70
C VAL A 389 -58.35 -4.63 35.19
N GLU A 390 -59.58 -4.77 34.70
CA GLU A 390 -59.90 -5.07 33.29
C GLU A 390 -59.34 -4.03 32.31
N SER A 391 -59.33 -2.75 32.69
CA SER A 391 -58.75 -1.68 31.87
C SER A 391 -57.24 -1.82 31.72
N ILE A 392 -56.54 -2.23 32.80
CA ILE A 392 -55.09 -2.41 32.80
C ILE A 392 -54.70 -3.63 31.96
N PHE A 393 -55.46 -4.74 32.04
CA PHE A 393 -55.28 -5.89 31.16
C PHE A 393 -55.42 -5.54 29.67
N ASN A 394 -56.42 -4.73 29.32
CA ASN A 394 -56.63 -4.28 27.94
C ASN A 394 -55.50 -3.34 27.46
N GLU A 395 -55.00 -2.47 28.33
CA GLU A 395 -53.89 -1.57 28.05
C GLU A 395 -52.58 -2.34 27.78
N ILE A 396 -52.22 -3.29 28.65
CA ILE A 396 -51.05 -4.17 28.44
C ILE A 396 -51.18 -4.95 27.13
N ARG A 397 -52.37 -5.48 26.83
CA ARG A 397 -52.64 -6.20 25.57
C ARG A 397 -52.43 -5.29 24.34
N SER A 398 -52.87 -4.04 24.41
CA SER A 398 -52.64 -3.06 23.33
C SER A 398 -51.15 -2.84 23.12
N PHE A 399 -50.39 -2.63 24.20
CA PHE A 399 -48.94 -2.44 24.11
C PHE A 399 -48.22 -3.66 23.52
N LEU A 400 -48.63 -4.89 23.85
CA LEU A 400 -48.08 -6.11 23.26
C LEU A 400 -48.33 -6.17 21.74
N TYR A 401 -49.50 -5.75 21.27
CA TYR A 401 -49.78 -5.69 19.83
C TYR A 401 -48.98 -4.61 19.11
N ASP A 402 -48.79 -3.45 19.74
CA ASP A 402 -47.94 -2.39 19.19
C ASP A 402 -46.47 -2.85 19.11
N LEU A 403 -45.96 -3.51 20.16
CA LEU A 403 -44.62 -4.09 20.18
C LEU A 403 -44.44 -5.12 19.04
N LYS A 404 -45.45 -5.95 18.79
CA LYS A 404 -45.43 -6.96 17.71
C LYS A 404 -45.30 -6.33 16.33
N ALA A 405 -45.98 -5.21 16.08
CA ALA A 405 -45.86 -4.47 14.82
C ALA A 405 -44.44 -3.88 14.67
N ASP A 406 -43.88 -3.30 15.73
CA ASP A 406 -42.56 -2.67 15.70
C ASP A 406 -41.42 -3.67 15.48
N VAL A 407 -41.56 -4.89 16.02
CA VAL A 407 -40.63 -6.00 15.77
C VAL A 407 -40.52 -6.34 14.28
N GLN A 408 -41.63 -6.29 13.54
CA GLN A 408 -41.63 -6.55 12.10
C GLN A 408 -40.88 -5.45 11.34
N ASP A 409 -41.08 -4.19 11.74
CA ASP A 409 -40.40 -3.06 11.11
C ASP A 409 -38.90 -3.02 11.44
N LEU A 410 -38.51 -3.39 12.67
CA LEU A 410 -37.11 -3.58 13.04
C LEU A 410 -36.43 -4.64 12.15
N SER A 411 -37.07 -5.79 11.96
CA SER A 411 -36.55 -6.86 11.10
C SER A 411 -36.40 -6.41 9.64
N LYS A 412 -37.40 -5.70 9.09
CA LYS A 412 -37.29 -5.13 7.73
C LYS A 412 -36.14 -4.14 7.60
N SER A 413 -35.93 -3.28 8.62
CA SER A 413 -34.82 -2.32 8.63
C SER A 413 -33.46 -3.01 8.65
N LEU A 414 -33.30 -4.08 9.44
CA LEU A 414 -32.07 -4.87 9.46
C LEU A 414 -31.80 -5.56 8.12
N ILE A 415 -32.84 -6.18 7.52
CA ILE A 415 -32.73 -6.77 6.18
C ILE A 415 -32.32 -5.71 5.16
N ARG A 416 -32.92 -4.51 5.20
CA ARG A 416 -32.58 -3.39 4.31
C ARG A 416 -31.13 -2.92 4.49
N ILE A 417 -30.61 -2.95 5.71
CA ILE A 417 -29.20 -2.62 5.95
C ILE A 417 -28.31 -3.62 5.24
N ILE A 418 -28.58 -4.91 5.42
CA ILE A 418 -27.78 -5.99 4.82
C ILE A 418 -27.89 -5.99 3.29
N SER A 419 -29.12 -5.92 2.76
CA SER A 419 -29.39 -6.10 1.33
C SER A 419 -29.14 -4.85 0.49
N ASN A 420 -29.17 -3.66 1.09
CA ASN A 420 -29.07 -2.40 0.34
C ASN A 420 -27.93 -1.52 0.88
N LYS A 421 -27.86 -1.29 2.19
CA LYS A 421 -26.87 -0.34 2.75
C LYS A 421 -25.44 -0.87 2.77
N ILE A 422 -25.24 -2.17 2.96
CA ILE A 422 -23.90 -2.78 2.84
C ILE A 422 -23.40 -2.73 1.39
N PRO A 423 -24.19 -3.09 0.34
CA PRO A 423 -23.78 -2.88 -1.05
C PRO A 423 -23.39 -1.44 -1.38
N GLU A 424 -24.15 -0.45 -0.89
CA GLU A 424 -23.86 0.99 -1.09
C GLU A 424 -22.45 1.40 -0.60
N LEU A 425 -21.77 0.62 0.26
CA LEU A 425 -20.38 0.87 0.68
C LEU A 425 -19.37 0.75 -0.47
N PHE A 426 -19.69 -0.06 -1.48
CA PHE A 426 -18.86 -0.28 -2.66
C PHE A 426 -19.19 0.71 -3.78
N GLU A 427 -20.37 1.32 -3.74
CA GLU A 427 -20.89 2.15 -4.81
C GLU A 427 -20.22 3.53 -4.83
N GLY A 428 -19.85 4.03 -6.02
CA GLY A 428 -19.19 5.33 -6.14
C GLY A 428 -18.30 5.46 -7.38
N GLY A 429 -17.28 6.31 -7.27
CA GLY A 429 -16.38 6.62 -8.39
C GLY A 429 -17.05 7.49 -9.46
N LYS A 430 -16.28 7.80 -10.51
CA LYS A 430 -16.67 8.77 -11.55
C LYS A 430 -17.94 8.39 -12.31
N GLU A 431 -18.17 7.09 -12.49
CA GLU A 431 -19.27 6.53 -13.27
C GLU A 431 -20.38 5.91 -12.39
N LEU A 432 -20.36 6.15 -11.07
CA LEU A 432 -21.29 5.53 -10.11
C LEU A 432 -21.30 3.98 -10.22
N TRP A 433 -20.11 3.39 -10.24
CA TRP A 433 -19.94 1.95 -10.32
C TRP A 433 -20.41 1.26 -9.05
N TYR A 434 -20.85 -0.01 -9.20
CA TYR A 434 -21.21 -0.89 -8.08
C TYR A 434 -20.03 -1.34 -7.22
N ASP A 435 -18.82 -1.21 -7.76
CA ASP A 435 -17.55 -1.52 -7.12
C ASP A 435 -16.51 -0.46 -7.52
N ALA A 436 -16.62 0.71 -6.89
CA ALA A 436 -15.99 1.96 -7.30
C ALA A 436 -14.48 1.82 -7.49
N VAL A 437 -13.77 1.39 -6.44
CA VAL A 437 -12.30 1.35 -6.41
C VAL A 437 -11.76 0.37 -7.44
N VAL A 438 -12.31 -0.85 -7.48
CA VAL A 438 -11.86 -1.89 -8.41
C VAL A 438 -12.19 -1.51 -9.85
N SER A 439 -13.38 -0.97 -10.10
CA SER A 439 -13.81 -0.56 -11.44
C SER A 439 -12.99 0.61 -11.97
N GLU A 440 -12.60 1.55 -11.10
CA GLU A 440 -11.74 2.68 -11.49
C GLU A 440 -10.34 2.22 -11.90
N LEU A 441 -9.73 1.36 -11.07
CA LEU A 441 -8.44 0.74 -11.39
C LEU A 441 -8.51 -0.07 -12.67
N LYS A 442 -9.56 -0.87 -12.86
CA LYS A 442 -9.72 -1.71 -14.05
C LYS A 442 -9.87 -0.89 -15.32
N ALA A 443 -10.70 0.15 -15.29
CA ALA A 443 -10.88 1.06 -16.42
C ALA A 443 -9.58 1.82 -16.74
N HIS A 444 -8.88 2.29 -15.71
CA HIS A 444 -7.58 2.91 -15.83
C HIS A 444 -6.55 1.98 -16.49
N TYR A 445 -6.39 0.76 -16.00
CA TYR A 445 -5.44 -0.20 -16.55
C TYR A 445 -5.77 -0.68 -17.97
N GLY A 446 -7.05 -0.64 -18.37
CA GLY A 446 -7.44 -0.85 -19.77
C GLY A 446 -6.77 0.16 -20.71
N ILE A 447 -6.69 1.43 -20.31
CA ILE A 447 -6.03 2.49 -21.08
C ILE A 447 -4.50 2.37 -20.97
N VAL A 448 -3.97 2.19 -19.75
CA VAL A 448 -2.52 2.08 -19.51
C VAL A 448 -1.91 0.93 -20.30
N ASN A 449 -2.53 -0.26 -20.30
CA ASN A 449 -2.03 -1.41 -21.06
C ASN A 449 -2.05 -1.17 -22.57
N ASN A 450 -3.12 -0.55 -23.09
CA ASN A 450 -3.18 -0.19 -24.51
C ASN A 450 -2.09 0.83 -24.89
N ASN A 451 -1.86 1.82 -24.02
CA ASN A 451 -0.83 2.83 -24.22
C ASN A 451 0.58 2.25 -24.15
N ARG A 452 0.82 1.31 -23.24
CA ARG A 452 2.05 0.53 -23.16
C ARG A 452 2.31 -0.22 -24.47
N ASP A 453 1.34 -0.96 -25.00
CA ASP A 453 1.51 -1.73 -26.23
C ASP A 453 1.81 -0.81 -27.44
N LYS A 454 1.19 0.38 -27.47
CA LYS A 454 1.51 1.43 -28.44
C LYS A 454 2.93 1.98 -28.28
N LEU A 455 3.41 2.19 -27.06
CA LEU A 455 4.78 2.66 -26.80
C LEU A 455 5.83 1.63 -27.25
N LEU A 456 5.65 0.36 -26.90
CA LEU A 456 6.55 -0.73 -27.35
C LEU A 456 6.58 -0.85 -28.89
N SER A 457 5.42 -0.72 -29.53
CA SER A 457 5.32 -0.70 -30.99
C SER A 457 6.04 0.52 -31.59
N HIS A 458 5.90 1.70 -30.98
CA HIS A 458 6.58 2.92 -31.42
C HIS A 458 8.11 2.78 -31.32
N ILE A 459 8.61 2.19 -30.24
CA ILE A 459 10.06 1.95 -30.05
C ILE A 459 10.58 0.93 -31.06
N SER A 460 9.82 -0.14 -31.33
CA SER A 460 10.18 -1.14 -32.34
C SER A 460 10.24 -0.53 -33.76
N GLU A 461 9.30 0.36 -34.09
CA GLU A 461 9.33 1.10 -35.36
C GLU A 461 10.50 2.09 -35.41
N TYR A 462 10.76 2.81 -34.32
CA TYR A 462 11.89 3.74 -34.21
C TYR A 462 13.23 3.01 -34.36
N GLN A 463 13.39 1.84 -33.74
CA GLN A 463 14.56 0.97 -33.91
C GLN A 463 14.80 0.68 -35.40
N LYS A 464 13.76 0.25 -36.12
CA LYS A 464 13.86 -0.03 -37.54
C LYS A 464 14.24 1.20 -38.36
N GLN A 465 13.68 2.36 -38.04
CA GLN A 465 14.03 3.63 -38.70
C GLN A 465 15.49 4.01 -38.48
N VAL A 466 16.03 3.78 -37.27
CA VAL A 466 17.46 3.99 -36.98
C VAL A 466 18.32 3.02 -37.80
N GLN A 467 17.95 1.74 -37.90
CA GLN A 467 18.66 0.74 -38.72
C GLN A 467 18.66 1.10 -40.20
N ASP A 468 17.50 1.50 -40.74
CA ASP A 468 17.36 1.92 -42.13
C ASP A 468 18.20 3.18 -42.41
N ALA A 469 18.25 4.13 -41.48
CA ALA A 469 19.12 5.30 -41.59
C ALA A 469 20.60 4.91 -41.58
N ALA A 470 21.03 3.98 -40.71
CA ALA A 470 22.40 3.48 -40.68
C ALA A 470 22.81 2.80 -41.99
N ALA A 471 21.95 1.94 -42.55
CA ALA A 471 22.16 1.29 -43.84
C ALA A 471 22.27 2.31 -44.98
N ASN A 472 21.40 3.31 -45.00
CA ASN A 472 21.45 4.38 -45.99
C ASN A 472 22.72 5.23 -45.90
N PHE A 473 23.26 5.47 -44.69
CA PHE A 473 24.56 6.12 -44.52
C PHE A 473 25.68 5.30 -45.17
N HIS A 474 25.67 3.98 -44.97
CA HIS A 474 26.65 3.06 -45.58
C HIS A 474 26.61 3.08 -47.11
N ASP A 475 25.42 2.94 -47.67
CA ASP A 475 25.21 2.88 -49.12
C ASP A 475 25.56 4.21 -49.78
N ARG A 476 25.27 5.33 -49.11
CA ARG A 476 25.70 6.66 -49.56
C ARG A 476 27.20 6.77 -49.62
N ASP A 477 27.90 6.39 -48.56
CA ASP A 477 29.35 6.56 -48.48
C ASP A 477 30.07 5.70 -49.53
N LEU A 478 29.59 4.47 -49.75
CA LEU A 478 30.04 3.60 -50.84
C LEU A 478 29.78 4.22 -52.22
N SER A 479 28.57 4.74 -52.45
CA SER A 479 28.19 5.29 -53.75
C SER A 479 28.86 6.63 -54.07
N LEU A 480 29.13 7.47 -53.06
CA LEU A 480 29.95 8.68 -53.17
C LEU A 480 31.40 8.31 -53.48
N GLY A 481 31.97 7.35 -52.75
CA GLY A 481 33.31 6.83 -53.04
C GLY A 481 33.44 6.28 -54.46
N GLN A 482 32.42 5.57 -54.95
CA GLN A 482 32.35 5.10 -56.34
C GLN A 482 32.19 6.25 -57.34
N SER A 483 31.30 7.21 -57.06
CA SER A 483 31.03 8.37 -57.93
C SER A 483 32.23 9.31 -58.06
N ILE A 484 33.01 9.47 -56.98
CA ILE A 484 34.28 10.19 -56.98
C ILE A 484 35.32 9.44 -57.83
N ARG A 485 35.40 8.11 -57.70
CA ARG A 485 36.28 7.28 -58.54
C ARG A 485 35.88 7.31 -60.03
N SER A 486 34.58 7.41 -60.35
CA SER A 486 34.06 7.39 -61.72
C SER A 486 33.81 8.77 -62.35
N LYS A 487 33.92 9.87 -61.60
CA LYS A 487 33.61 11.25 -62.02
C LYS A 487 32.18 11.44 -62.55
N SER A 488 31.20 10.80 -61.94
CA SER A 488 29.77 10.91 -62.33
C SER A 488 28.96 11.73 -61.33
N SER A 489 27.89 12.40 -61.79
CA SER A 489 26.98 13.17 -60.93
C SER A 489 26.01 12.27 -60.17
N HIS A 490 25.79 12.57 -58.89
CA HIS A 490 25.01 11.74 -57.97
C HIS A 490 23.59 12.29 -57.74
N SER A 491 22.59 11.40 -57.64
CA SER A 491 21.18 11.75 -57.34
C SER A 491 20.95 11.80 -55.82
N ASN A 492 20.32 12.89 -55.35
CA ASN A 492 20.09 13.17 -53.92
C ASN A 492 18.61 12.99 -53.53
N SER A 493 18.16 11.75 -53.31
CA SER A 493 16.89 11.55 -52.60
C SER A 493 17.01 10.38 -51.64
N ILE A 494 16.89 10.66 -50.35
CA ILE A 494 16.73 9.67 -49.28
C ILE A 494 15.30 9.80 -48.77
N SER A 495 14.60 8.67 -48.61
CA SER A 495 13.37 8.63 -47.82
C SER A 495 13.62 7.78 -46.59
N VAL A 496 13.53 8.37 -45.40
CA VAL A 496 13.26 7.59 -44.18
C VAL A 496 11.82 7.08 -44.30
N GLN A 497 11.57 5.82 -43.89
CA GLN A 497 10.23 5.26 -43.89
C GLN A 497 9.31 6.19 -43.07
N GLY A 498 8.14 6.58 -43.61
CA GLY A 498 7.23 7.48 -42.91
C GLY A 498 6.80 6.90 -41.56
N THR A 499 6.83 7.70 -40.51
CA THR A 499 6.47 7.28 -39.14
C THR A 499 4.96 7.18 -39.01
N ASN A 500 4.47 6.05 -38.48
CA ASN A 500 3.09 5.96 -38.03
C ASN A 500 2.83 6.98 -36.90
N THR A 501 1.61 7.47 -36.79
CA THR A 501 1.26 8.41 -35.71
C THR A 501 0.89 7.64 -34.45
N TYR A 502 1.84 7.54 -33.51
CA TYR A 502 1.60 6.97 -32.18
C TYR A 502 1.15 8.06 -31.21
N LYS A 503 -0.15 8.11 -30.93
CA LYS A 503 -0.74 8.97 -29.91
C LYS A 503 -1.28 8.13 -28.76
N LEU A 504 -0.76 8.37 -27.55
CA LEU A 504 -1.30 7.78 -26.34
C LEU A 504 -2.59 8.50 -25.93
N GLU A 505 -3.52 7.74 -25.35
CA GLU A 505 -4.80 8.22 -24.85
C GLU A 505 -4.64 8.65 -23.40
N ASP A 506 -5.14 9.82 -22.99
CA ASP A 506 -5.12 10.16 -21.57
C ASP A 506 -6.18 9.36 -20.79
N SER A 507 -5.84 8.90 -19.59
CA SER A 507 -6.80 8.20 -18.73
C SER A 507 -7.68 9.24 -18.03
N PRO A 508 -9.03 9.15 -18.08
CA PRO A 508 -9.90 9.99 -17.28
C PRO A 508 -10.11 9.46 -15.86
N TYR A 509 -9.48 8.34 -15.50
CA TYR A 509 -9.63 7.62 -14.24
C TYR A 509 -8.41 7.77 -13.32
N MET A 510 -8.59 7.42 -12.04
CA MET A 510 -7.57 7.44 -10.99
C MET A 510 -7.03 8.86 -10.73
N GLU A 511 -7.89 9.88 -10.85
CA GLU A 511 -7.50 11.29 -10.59
C GLU A 511 -7.12 11.52 -9.11
N LEU A 512 -7.75 10.77 -8.19
CA LEU A 512 -7.39 10.71 -6.76
C LEU A 512 -6.20 9.76 -6.48
N ARG A 513 -5.62 9.18 -7.53
CA ARG A 513 -4.59 8.14 -7.44
C ARG A 513 -5.07 6.98 -6.54
N MET A 514 -4.17 6.29 -5.85
CA MET A 514 -4.55 5.26 -4.88
C MET A 514 -5.15 5.80 -3.58
N LYS A 515 -5.32 7.12 -3.40
CA LYS A 515 -6.10 7.66 -2.27
C LYS A 515 -7.61 7.46 -2.47
N ILE A 516 -8.04 7.00 -3.66
CA ILE A 516 -9.44 6.66 -3.93
C ILE A 516 -10.03 5.67 -2.92
N LYS A 517 -9.24 4.69 -2.46
CA LYS A 517 -9.71 3.70 -1.47
C LYS A 517 -10.07 4.36 -0.14
N GLU A 518 -9.18 5.22 0.38
CA GLU A 518 -9.43 5.98 1.61
C GLU A 518 -10.63 6.92 1.44
N PHE A 519 -10.69 7.64 0.31
CA PHE A 519 -11.80 8.53 0.01
C PHE A 519 -13.15 7.80 -0.07
N GLN A 520 -13.21 6.67 -0.78
CA GLN A 520 -14.38 5.81 -0.86
C GLN A 520 -14.77 5.32 0.53
N MET A 521 -13.80 4.84 1.29
CA MET A 521 -14.00 4.32 2.65
C MET A 521 -14.62 5.39 3.54
N ASP A 522 -14.03 6.58 3.63
CA ASP A 522 -14.53 7.63 4.52
C ASP A 522 -15.90 8.17 4.10
N THR A 523 -16.09 8.40 2.80
CA THR A 523 -17.34 8.95 2.27
C THR A 523 -18.48 7.96 2.43
N ALA A 524 -18.31 6.73 1.96
CA ALA A 524 -19.34 5.71 1.98
C ALA A 524 -19.63 5.25 3.42
N TYR A 525 -18.61 5.11 4.27
CA TYR A 525 -18.81 4.66 5.64
C TYR A 525 -19.52 5.71 6.52
N THR A 526 -19.24 7.00 6.28
CA THR A 526 -19.97 8.09 6.94
C THR A 526 -21.45 8.09 6.54
N ALA A 527 -21.73 7.92 5.24
CA ALA A 527 -23.10 7.82 4.73
C ALA A 527 -23.83 6.58 5.27
N PHE A 528 -23.15 5.42 5.29
CA PHE A 528 -23.64 4.18 5.86
C PHE A 528 -24.01 4.38 7.33
N THR A 529 -23.08 4.85 8.16
CA THR A 529 -23.28 5.11 9.59
C THR A 529 -24.49 6.01 9.83
N ARG A 530 -24.60 7.13 9.12
CA ARG A 530 -25.75 8.04 9.25
C ARG A 530 -27.06 7.37 8.85
N SER A 531 -27.06 6.63 7.73
CA SER A 531 -28.28 6.02 7.20
C SER A 531 -28.79 4.88 8.07
N THR A 532 -27.90 4.06 8.62
CA THR A 532 -28.30 2.92 9.46
C THR A 532 -28.78 3.37 10.84
N HIS A 533 -28.16 4.40 11.43
CA HIS A 533 -28.70 5.05 12.63
C HIS A 533 -30.12 5.57 12.42
N ALA A 534 -30.36 6.26 11.29
CA ALA A 534 -31.69 6.79 10.95
C ALA A 534 -32.74 5.69 10.74
N LEU A 535 -32.33 4.50 10.30
CA LEU A 535 -33.21 3.35 10.12
C LEU A 535 -33.53 2.61 11.42
N LEU A 536 -32.53 2.45 12.32
CA LEU A 536 -32.67 1.58 13.50
C LEU A 536 -33.09 2.33 14.76
N LEU A 537 -32.43 3.44 15.10
CA LEU A 537 -32.63 4.08 16.41
C LEU A 537 -34.09 4.49 16.70
N PRO A 538 -34.87 5.04 15.75
CA PRO A 538 -36.26 5.37 16.01
C PRO A 538 -37.11 4.15 16.38
N LEU A 539 -36.84 3.01 15.75
CA LEU A 539 -37.57 1.76 16.00
C LEU A 539 -37.18 1.15 17.35
N LEU A 540 -35.89 1.16 17.67
CA LEU A 540 -35.39 0.69 18.97
C LEU A 540 -35.93 1.52 20.12
N HIS A 541 -35.91 2.85 19.99
CA HIS A 541 -36.44 3.75 21.00
C HIS A 541 -37.96 3.56 21.18
N LYS A 542 -38.70 3.41 20.09
CA LYS A 542 -40.15 3.14 20.15
C LYS A 542 -40.44 1.82 20.89
N ALA A 543 -39.76 0.74 20.53
CA ALA A 543 -39.90 -0.55 21.20
C ALA A 543 -39.55 -0.46 22.70
N TRP A 544 -38.48 0.28 23.03
CA TRP A 544 -38.06 0.51 24.41
C TRP A 544 -39.14 1.23 25.23
N VAL A 545 -39.73 2.30 24.70
CA VAL A 545 -40.83 3.04 25.36
C VAL A 545 -42.03 2.13 25.61
N ILE A 546 -42.39 1.28 24.64
CA ILE A 546 -43.49 0.33 24.80
C ILE A 546 -43.19 -0.68 25.91
N THR A 547 -41.97 -1.24 25.95
CA THR A 547 -41.58 -2.18 27.02
C THR A 547 -41.62 -1.53 28.40
N LEU A 548 -41.18 -0.27 28.54
CA LEU A 548 -41.28 0.47 29.80
C LEU A 548 -42.75 0.71 30.23
N ASN A 549 -43.63 1.03 29.28
CA ASN A 549 -45.06 1.19 29.57
C ASN A 549 -45.70 -0.12 30.02
N ILE A 550 -45.27 -1.26 29.44
CA ILE A 550 -45.71 -2.59 29.88
C ILE A 550 -45.24 -2.86 31.32
N GLU A 551 -43.98 -2.60 31.66
CA GLU A 551 -43.46 -2.76 33.03
C GLU A 551 -44.27 -1.93 34.04
N ASN A 552 -44.49 -0.64 33.77
CA ASN A 552 -45.27 0.24 34.64
C ASN A 552 -46.72 -0.26 34.82
N ALA A 553 -47.34 -0.76 33.75
CA ALA A 553 -48.69 -1.31 33.80
C ALA A 553 -48.75 -2.64 34.57
N LEU A 554 -47.73 -3.51 34.43
CA LEU A 554 -47.60 -4.75 35.19
C LEU A 554 -47.38 -4.48 36.69
N GLU A 555 -46.57 -3.49 37.05
CA GLU A 555 -46.39 -3.06 38.44
C GLU A 555 -47.69 -2.55 39.05
N LEU A 556 -48.43 -1.70 38.32
CA LEU A 556 -49.73 -1.19 38.76
C LEU A 556 -50.75 -2.33 38.92
N LEU A 557 -50.79 -3.26 37.98
CA LEU A 557 -51.66 -4.43 38.01
C LEU A 557 -51.37 -5.30 39.23
N SER A 558 -50.11 -5.67 39.43
CA SER A 558 -49.63 -6.46 40.57
C SER A 558 -49.92 -5.75 41.90
N SER A 559 -49.69 -4.43 41.98
CA SER A 559 -50.00 -3.62 43.15
C SER A 559 -51.50 -3.59 43.47
N THR A 560 -52.35 -3.49 42.43
CA THR A 560 -53.81 -3.49 42.59
C THR A 560 -54.32 -4.85 43.10
N ILE A 561 -53.80 -5.96 42.56
CA ILE A 561 -54.14 -7.32 43.01
C ILE A 561 -53.68 -7.53 44.48
N LYS A 562 -52.46 -7.12 44.84
CA LYS A 562 -51.94 -7.18 46.22
C LYS A 562 -52.74 -6.28 47.18
N GLY A 563 -53.12 -5.08 46.73
CA GLY A 563 -53.91 -4.11 47.50
C GLY A 563 -55.32 -4.62 47.83
N ALA A 564 -55.99 -5.28 46.88
CA ALA A 564 -57.28 -5.93 47.11
C ALA A 564 -57.21 -6.97 48.23
N THR A 565 -56.12 -7.72 48.28
CA THR A 565 -55.84 -8.73 49.31
C THR A 565 -55.66 -8.10 50.68
N LYS A 566 -54.85 -7.04 50.78
CA LYS A 566 -54.60 -6.31 52.02
C LYS A 566 -55.88 -5.69 52.59
N PHE A 567 -56.70 -5.10 51.73
CA PHE A 567 -58.00 -4.55 52.14
C PHE A 567 -58.94 -5.65 52.67
N ALA A 568 -59.02 -6.79 51.97
CA ALA A 568 -59.85 -7.91 52.37
C ALA A 568 -59.42 -8.55 53.70
N LEU A 569 -58.11 -8.70 53.94
CA LEU A 569 -57.57 -9.42 55.10
C LEU A 569 -57.35 -8.52 56.35
N ASP A 570 -56.97 -7.24 56.19
CA ASP A 570 -56.55 -6.39 57.31
C ASP A 570 -57.66 -5.49 57.87
N TYR A 571 -58.71 -5.18 57.09
CA TYR A 571 -59.67 -4.10 57.41
C TYR A 571 -61.12 -4.54 57.66
N THR A 572 -61.45 -5.83 57.56
CA THR A 572 -62.85 -6.28 57.56
C THR A 572 -63.29 -7.13 58.76
N ILE A 573 -62.42 -7.48 59.73
CA ILE A 573 -62.77 -8.54 60.71
C ILE A 573 -62.41 -8.19 62.18
N PRO A 574 -63.39 -8.24 63.11
CA PRO A 574 -63.15 -8.18 64.55
C PRO A 574 -62.41 -9.43 65.07
N GLY A 575 -61.47 -9.26 66.00
CA GLY A 575 -60.56 -10.33 66.47
C GLY A 575 -61.17 -11.56 67.16
N LYS A 576 -62.50 -11.70 67.22
CA LYS A 576 -63.22 -12.89 67.72
C LYS A 576 -63.51 -13.94 66.63
N LEU A 577 -63.26 -13.62 65.36
CA LEU A 577 -63.61 -14.48 64.21
C LEU A 577 -62.40 -15.17 63.52
N PHE A 578 -61.17 -14.94 64.02
CA PHE A 578 -59.92 -15.41 63.39
C PHE A 578 -59.89 -16.92 63.05
N GLY A 579 -60.48 -17.79 63.88
CA GLY A 579 -60.45 -19.25 63.66
C GLY A 579 -61.39 -19.79 62.57
N LEU A 580 -62.38 -18.99 62.12
CA LEU A 580 -63.29 -19.35 61.01
C LEU A 580 -62.80 -18.81 59.67
N PHE A 581 -61.78 -17.94 59.68
CA PHE A 581 -61.27 -17.22 58.53
C PHE A 581 -60.05 -17.86 57.87
N SER A 582 -59.33 -18.77 58.55
CA SER A 582 -58.08 -19.34 58.02
C SER A 582 -58.24 -19.95 56.63
N ASP A 583 -59.30 -20.74 56.41
CA ASP A 583 -59.53 -21.40 55.12
C ASP A 583 -59.94 -20.42 54.01
N PHE A 584 -60.56 -19.28 54.37
CA PHE A 584 -60.93 -18.23 53.43
C PHE A 584 -59.74 -17.32 53.12
N ASP A 585 -58.95 -16.98 54.12
CA ASP A 585 -57.68 -16.25 53.99
C ASP A 585 -56.68 -17.02 53.13
N ASP A 586 -56.55 -18.33 53.35
CA ASP A 586 -55.72 -19.21 52.54
C ASP A 586 -56.21 -19.28 51.09
N LYS A 587 -57.53 -19.31 50.86
CA LYS A 587 -58.12 -19.23 49.50
C LYS A 587 -57.83 -17.90 48.81
N ILE A 588 -57.94 -16.77 49.52
CA ILE A 588 -57.61 -15.45 48.99
C ILE A 588 -56.10 -15.39 48.66
N ARG A 589 -55.23 -15.77 49.61
CA ARG A 589 -53.77 -15.77 49.42
C ARG A 589 -53.35 -16.64 48.24
N ASN A 590 -53.91 -17.85 48.14
CA ASN A 590 -53.64 -18.75 47.01
C ASN A 590 -54.14 -18.16 45.68
N SER A 591 -55.35 -17.61 45.64
CA SER A 591 -55.89 -17.00 44.41
C SER A 591 -55.09 -15.77 43.95
N VAL A 592 -54.49 -15.04 44.89
CA VAL A 592 -53.63 -13.88 44.61
C VAL A 592 -52.29 -14.34 44.07
N ASN A 593 -51.66 -15.33 44.70
CA ASN A 593 -50.42 -15.92 44.21
C ASN A 593 -50.59 -16.49 42.78
N ASN A 594 -51.69 -17.21 42.52
CA ASN A 594 -52.01 -17.74 41.18
C ASN A 594 -52.24 -16.64 40.13
N ALA A 595 -52.69 -15.44 40.54
CA ALA A 595 -52.85 -14.31 39.64
C ALA A 595 -51.54 -13.56 39.39
N LEU A 596 -50.60 -13.60 40.35
CA LEU A 596 -49.32 -12.89 40.27
C LEU A 596 -48.22 -13.71 39.59
N GLU A 597 -48.19 -15.03 39.76
CA GLU A 597 -47.13 -15.89 39.20
C GLU A 597 -46.93 -15.73 37.68
N PRO A 598 -48.00 -15.72 36.83
CA PRO A 598 -47.83 -15.45 35.40
C PRO A 598 -47.38 -14.02 35.09
N LEU A 599 -47.67 -13.05 35.96
CA LEU A 599 -47.27 -11.65 35.80
C LEU A 599 -45.80 -11.44 36.17
N ASP A 600 -45.28 -12.18 37.15
CA ASP A 600 -43.87 -12.16 37.53
C ASP A 600 -42.99 -12.75 36.41
N GLU A 601 -43.42 -13.84 35.78
CA GLU A 601 -42.75 -14.40 34.58
C GLU A 601 -42.76 -13.39 33.41
N PHE A 602 -43.93 -12.79 33.13
CA PHE A 602 -44.07 -11.77 32.10
C PHE A 602 -43.12 -10.57 32.37
N ALA A 603 -43.12 -10.03 33.58
CA ALA A 603 -42.27 -8.91 33.95
C ALA A 603 -40.79 -9.21 33.71
N GLY A 604 -40.31 -10.42 34.07
CA GLY A 604 -38.94 -10.84 33.83
C GLY A 604 -38.56 -10.86 32.34
N THR A 605 -39.44 -11.37 31.47
CA THR A 605 -39.22 -11.38 30.03
C THR A 605 -39.17 -9.98 29.43
N ILE A 606 -40.10 -9.09 29.81
CA ILE A 606 -40.11 -7.70 29.31
C ILE A 606 -38.87 -6.94 29.77
N GLU A 607 -38.45 -7.13 31.02
CA GLU A 607 -37.23 -6.52 31.54
C GLU A 607 -35.99 -6.97 30.73
N GLY A 608 -35.92 -8.26 30.38
CA GLY A 608 -34.89 -8.81 29.49
C GLY A 608 -34.90 -8.17 28.10
N ILE A 609 -36.08 -8.05 27.47
CA ILE A 609 -36.24 -7.39 26.17
C ILE A 609 -35.77 -5.92 26.25
N ARG A 610 -36.21 -5.19 27.27
CA ARG A 610 -35.84 -3.78 27.45
C ARG A 610 -34.34 -3.59 27.64
N LYS A 611 -33.71 -4.43 28.48
CA LYS A 611 -32.25 -4.43 28.67
C LYS A 611 -31.50 -4.74 27.36
N GLY A 612 -32.00 -5.69 26.57
CA GLY A 612 -31.45 -6.00 25.25
C GLY A 612 -31.53 -4.82 24.28
N LEU A 613 -32.66 -4.12 24.25
CA LEU A 613 -32.86 -2.90 23.46
C LEU A 613 -31.94 -1.76 23.91
N ASP A 614 -31.82 -1.53 25.23
CA ASP A 614 -30.91 -0.54 25.82
C ASP A 614 -29.46 -0.79 25.39
N ARG A 615 -29.01 -2.04 25.52
CA ARG A 615 -27.66 -2.45 25.12
C ARG A 615 -27.44 -2.26 23.63
N LEU A 616 -28.41 -2.65 22.79
CA LEU A 616 -28.32 -2.48 21.35
C LEU A 616 -28.19 -0.99 20.98
N MET A 617 -29.01 -0.10 21.56
CA MET A 617 -28.90 1.34 21.30
C MET A 617 -27.55 1.92 21.74
N ALA A 618 -27.04 1.50 22.90
CA ALA A 618 -25.79 2.00 23.47
C ALA A 618 -24.56 1.53 22.70
N GLU A 619 -24.53 0.26 22.29
CA GLU A 619 -23.35 -0.39 21.71
C GLU A 619 -23.35 -0.40 20.17
N TYR A 620 -24.44 0.03 19.51
CA TYR A 620 -24.51 0.10 18.05
C TYR A 620 -23.41 0.97 17.42
N PRO A 621 -23.04 2.14 17.97
CA PRO A 621 -21.89 2.91 17.47
C PRO A 621 -20.59 2.11 17.52
N THR A 622 -20.34 1.39 18.61
CA THR A 622 -19.14 0.54 18.76
C THR A 622 -19.14 -0.64 17.81
N LEU A 623 -20.30 -1.23 17.51
CA LEU A 623 -20.43 -2.23 16.43
C LEU A 623 -19.99 -1.64 15.09
N LEU A 624 -20.44 -0.43 14.76
CA LEU A 624 -20.01 0.24 13.53
C LEU A 624 -18.51 0.56 13.55
N GLU A 625 -17.93 1.03 14.65
CA GLU A 625 -16.48 1.25 14.72
C GLU A 625 -15.69 -0.05 14.45
N ASN A 626 -16.14 -1.16 15.05
CA ASN A 626 -15.52 -2.48 14.85
C ASN A 626 -15.77 -3.06 13.45
N PHE A 627 -16.84 -2.65 12.76
CA PHE A 627 -17.17 -3.13 11.42
C PHE A 627 -16.31 -2.45 10.34
N ARG A 628 -15.87 -1.21 10.61
CA ARG A 628 -15.11 -0.35 9.69
C ARG A 628 -13.90 -1.06 9.03
N PRO A 629 -13.01 -1.78 9.74
CA PRO A 629 -11.84 -2.43 9.12
C PRO A 629 -12.20 -3.56 8.14
N TYR A 630 -13.34 -4.22 8.35
CA TYR A 630 -13.83 -5.27 7.45
C TYR A 630 -14.33 -4.67 6.14
N VAL A 631 -14.98 -3.50 6.19
CA VAL A 631 -15.36 -2.75 5.00
C VAL A 631 -14.13 -2.31 4.22
N GLU A 632 -13.12 -1.75 4.89
CA GLU A 632 -11.89 -1.30 4.24
C GLU A 632 -11.19 -2.44 3.48
N THR A 633 -11.14 -3.63 4.09
CA THR A 633 -10.58 -4.83 3.46
C THR A 633 -11.47 -5.35 2.33
N ALA A 634 -12.79 -5.20 2.46
CA ALA A 634 -13.74 -5.66 1.45
C ALA A 634 -13.78 -4.75 0.22
N ILE A 635 -13.62 -3.43 0.36
CA ILE A 635 -13.54 -2.49 -0.77
C ILE A 635 -12.40 -2.88 -1.72
N PHE A 636 -11.24 -3.21 -1.16
CA PHE A 636 -10.11 -3.81 -1.87
C PHE A 636 -9.17 -4.43 -0.84
N ASN A 637 -8.72 -5.67 -1.03
CA ASN A 637 -7.80 -6.32 -0.11
C ASN A 637 -6.52 -5.49 0.17
N ASN A 638 -6.18 -5.25 1.44
CA ASN A 638 -5.07 -4.38 1.83
C ASN A 638 -3.71 -4.81 1.24
N SER A 639 -3.37 -6.10 1.31
CA SER A 639 -2.11 -6.61 0.73
C SER A 639 -2.08 -6.51 -0.79
N GLY A 640 -3.19 -6.87 -1.45
CA GLY A 640 -3.29 -6.73 -2.91
C GLY A 640 -3.16 -5.27 -3.36
N TYR A 641 -3.80 -4.35 -2.65
CA TYR A 641 -3.74 -2.91 -2.92
C TYR A 641 -2.32 -2.36 -2.77
N TYR A 642 -1.62 -2.75 -1.70
CA TYR A 642 -0.23 -2.35 -1.51
C TYR A 642 0.70 -2.97 -2.56
N ASN A 643 0.49 -4.22 -2.97
CA ASN A 643 1.27 -4.84 -4.04
C ASN A 643 1.08 -4.12 -5.37
N VAL A 644 -0.14 -3.69 -5.72
CA VAL A 644 -0.38 -2.81 -6.87
C VAL A 644 0.47 -1.55 -6.76
N HIS A 645 0.43 -0.86 -5.61
CA HIS A 645 1.26 0.32 -5.39
C HIS A 645 2.76 0.06 -5.65
N LEU A 646 3.31 -1.02 -5.11
CA LEU A 646 4.72 -1.39 -5.29
C LEU A 646 5.09 -1.64 -6.75
N TYR A 647 4.27 -2.38 -7.49
CA TYR A 647 4.52 -2.66 -8.90
C TYR A 647 4.46 -1.39 -9.78
N ASN A 648 3.57 -0.45 -9.46
CA ASN A 648 3.50 0.82 -10.20
C ASN A 648 4.73 1.68 -9.88
N LEU A 649 5.18 1.75 -8.64
CA LEU A 649 6.44 2.43 -8.29
C LEU A 649 7.66 1.84 -9.01
N ALA A 650 7.77 0.52 -9.07
CA ALA A 650 8.85 -0.14 -9.79
C ALA A 650 8.78 0.11 -11.31
N SER A 651 7.57 0.22 -11.87
CA SER A 651 7.37 0.57 -13.28
C SER A 651 7.75 2.03 -13.57
N ILE A 652 7.39 2.94 -12.67
CA ILE A 652 7.72 4.37 -12.72
C ILE A 652 9.23 4.59 -12.70
N ALA A 653 9.96 3.88 -11.84
CA ALA A 653 11.42 3.92 -11.80
C ALA A 653 12.01 3.69 -13.19
N ILE A 654 11.61 2.61 -13.85
CA ILE A 654 12.05 2.26 -15.20
C ILE A 654 11.63 3.32 -16.23
N LEU A 655 10.39 3.82 -16.18
CA LEU A 655 9.92 4.82 -17.13
C LEU A 655 10.72 6.12 -17.04
N ARG A 656 11.07 6.56 -15.81
CA ARG A 656 11.94 7.73 -15.60
C ARG A 656 13.34 7.52 -16.15
N GLU A 657 13.90 6.34 -15.90
CA GLU A 657 15.21 5.94 -16.43
C GLU A 657 15.26 5.98 -17.95
N MET A 658 14.23 5.44 -18.60
CA MET A 658 14.13 5.47 -20.05
C MET A 658 13.89 6.88 -20.59
N GLU A 659 13.14 7.72 -19.89
CA GLU A 659 12.99 9.13 -20.25
C GLU A 659 14.34 9.86 -20.21
N MET A 660 15.14 9.68 -19.15
CA MET A 660 16.50 10.24 -19.05
C MET A 660 17.43 9.75 -20.17
N LEU A 661 17.32 8.48 -20.55
CA LEU A 661 18.08 7.94 -21.68
C LEU A 661 17.67 8.61 -23.00
N PHE A 662 16.37 8.77 -23.23
CA PHE A 662 15.87 9.42 -24.44
C PHE A 662 16.17 10.92 -24.48
N ASP A 663 16.38 11.56 -23.34
CA ASP A 663 16.85 12.94 -23.26
C ASP A 663 18.24 13.09 -23.86
N ASP A 664 19.16 12.17 -23.53
CA ASP A 664 20.47 12.11 -24.18
C ASP A 664 20.32 11.79 -25.68
N VAL A 665 19.47 10.83 -26.07
CA VAL A 665 19.25 10.50 -27.49
C VAL A 665 18.75 11.71 -28.30
N VAL A 666 17.75 12.43 -27.80
CA VAL A 666 17.23 13.66 -28.42
C VAL A 666 18.31 14.72 -28.47
N TYR A 667 19.06 14.89 -27.38
CA TYR A 667 20.19 15.81 -27.36
C TYR A 667 21.16 15.46 -28.47
N GLN A 668 21.74 14.24 -28.50
CA GLN A 668 22.76 13.82 -29.46
C GLN A 668 22.33 14.00 -30.91
N LEU A 669 21.10 13.63 -31.27
CA LEU A 669 20.60 13.76 -32.65
C LEU A 669 20.28 15.22 -33.05
N GLY A 670 19.95 16.09 -32.09
CA GLY A 670 19.38 17.42 -32.35
C GLY A 670 20.30 18.48 -32.96
N SER A 671 21.63 18.29 -33.01
CA SER A 671 22.55 19.29 -33.60
C SER A 671 22.92 19.02 -35.06
N HIS A 672 22.35 17.98 -35.68
CA HIS A 672 22.69 17.56 -37.03
C HIS A 672 21.70 18.11 -38.06
N LYS A 673 22.21 18.56 -39.21
CA LYS A 673 21.41 19.13 -40.31
C LYS A 673 21.04 18.12 -41.41
N ALA A 674 21.38 16.86 -41.22
CA ALA A 674 21.04 15.82 -42.17
C ALA A 674 19.57 15.47 -42.00
N GLU A 675 18.76 15.60 -43.07
CA GLU A 675 17.31 15.39 -43.04
C GLU A 675 16.90 14.07 -42.37
N ALA A 676 17.64 12.99 -42.62
CA ALA A 676 17.39 11.70 -42.00
C ALA A 676 17.61 11.73 -40.47
N ILE A 677 18.63 12.43 -39.98
CA ILE A 677 18.94 12.55 -38.54
C ILE A 677 17.94 13.49 -37.85
N GLU A 678 17.55 14.58 -38.52
CA GLU A 678 16.48 15.46 -38.03
C GLU A 678 15.17 14.67 -37.90
N ALA A 679 14.83 13.82 -38.88
CA ALA A 679 13.66 12.96 -38.80
C ALA A 679 13.73 11.99 -37.60
N LEU A 680 14.87 11.32 -37.39
CA LEU A 680 15.05 10.45 -36.22
C LEU A 680 14.94 11.22 -34.90
N CYS A 681 15.47 12.45 -34.83
CA CYS A 681 15.34 13.33 -33.67
C CYS A 681 13.87 13.68 -33.38
N GLU A 682 13.07 13.97 -34.40
CA GLU A 682 11.64 14.23 -34.21
C GLU A 682 10.87 12.99 -33.74
N VAL A 683 11.26 11.78 -34.17
CA VAL A 683 10.67 10.54 -33.67
C VAL A 683 11.09 10.29 -32.22
N SER A 684 12.37 10.47 -31.86
CA SER A 684 12.84 10.27 -30.48
C SER A 684 12.18 11.23 -29.49
N LYS A 685 11.92 12.49 -29.89
CA LYS A 685 11.12 13.44 -29.09
C LYS A 685 9.70 12.93 -28.83
N LYS A 686 9.06 12.32 -29.83
CA LYS A 686 7.72 11.73 -29.67
C LYS A 686 7.74 10.48 -28.79
N VAL A 687 8.78 9.64 -28.90
CA VAL A 687 8.96 8.48 -28.01
C VAL A 687 9.09 8.97 -26.57
N LYS A 688 9.98 9.93 -26.29
CA LYS A 688 10.12 10.57 -24.98
C LYS A 688 8.79 11.10 -24.47
N SER A 689 8.07 11.88 -25.29
CA SER A 689 6.77 12.43 -24.90
C SER A 689 5.75 11.35 -24.55
N ASN A 690 5.73 10.22 -25.26
CA ASN A 690 4.85 9.10 -24.96
C ASN A 690 5.29 8.37 -23.67
N MET A 691 6.59 8.28 -23.38
CA MET A 691 7.08 7.78 -22.07
C MET A 691 6.59 8.65 -20.92
N GLY A 692 6.65 9.98 -21.05
CA GLY A 692 6.14 10.91 -20.04
C GLY A 692 4.63 10.77 -19.79
N ILE A 693 3.82 10.63 -20.85
CA ILE A 693 2.37 10.38 -20.70
C ILE A 693 2.12 9.06 -19.97
N LEU A 694 2.83 7.98 -20.35
CA LEU A 694 2.68 6.69 -19.69
C LEU A 694 3.12 6.74 -18.22
N TYR A 695 4.22 7.44 -17.93
CA TYR A 695 4.69 7.70 -16.56
C TYR A 695 3.61 8.37 -15.72
N GLU A 696 3.01 9.46 -16.20
CA GLU A 696 1.96 10.18 -15.46
C GLU A 696 0.74 9.30 -15.18
N GLN A 697 0.42 8.37 -16.09
CA GLN A 697 -0.69 7.44 -15.90
C GLN A 697 -0.35 6.36 -14.88
N VAL A 698 0.82 5.73 -14.98
CA VAL A 698 1.26 4.71 -14.02
C VAL A 698 1.41 5.32 -12.62
N ASP A 699 1.84 6.58 -12.50
CA ASP A 699 1.92 7.31 -11.22
C ASP A 699 0.56 7.46 -10.53
N ARG A 700 -0.56 7.44 -11.28
CA ARG A 700 -1.90 7.38 -10.69
C ARG A 700 -2.21 6.05 -10.02
N GLY A 701 -1.48 4.99 -10.36
CA GLY A 701 -1.47 3.71 -9.66
C GLY A 701 -0.58 3.71 -8.40
N THR A 702 -0.30 4.87 -7.80
CA THR A 702 0.49 4.98 -6.56
C THR A 702 -0.21 5.80 -5.46
N ILE A 703 0.32 5.75 -4.22
CA ILE A 703 -0.21 6.46 -3.04
C ILE A 703 0.32 7.91 -2.93
N ASN A 704 1.30 8.30 -3.76
CA ASN A 704 1.97 9.61 -3.70
C ASN A 704 0.99 10.79 -3.76
#